data_AF-A0A2E0SHP2-F1
#
_entry.id   AF-A0A2E0SHP2-F1
#
_cell.length_a   1.000
_cell.length_b   1.000
_cell.length_c   1.000
_cell.angle_alpha   90.00
_cell.angle_beta   90.00
_cell.angle_gamma   90.00
#
_symmetry.space_group_name_H-M   'P 1'
#
loop_
_entity.id
_entity.type
_entity.pdbx_description
1 polymer ?
#
loop_
_entity_poly.entity_id
_entity_poly.type
_entity_poly.pdbx_seq_one_letter_code
_entity_poly.pdbx_strand_id
1 'polypeptide(L)'
;MIRDVTLKKKQQACCKRSRYRSHSNSIEPHLKQSPFMMRISRFAIHALPALLILLLGNMFWSASAHAFDIEEVRWGYAGVAHRNEINPLFLRLRNNTSEAEEFTLSLEKKSFGAGRVGARIWVAEEQSTLFLSPLTERWVTFYVYIGGRENEVQLLNERGPVKKPIQILFTNRNQMEEKEELDRVLFASGDEFALSQKAELKRFPPEIFPPVATATDILGTVFLDEMPRWQPEQRKSFMRWLQRGGVVHVLQSRTGDYPEFEEELAVLNGALDKQHIGGGIVLRHPFGRNRLDQATLKQIESNEERLFREEETRIENEMADYYYYDQDLSNSMFRTLRRFVVPDHNWPIMYVISFLYLFAVFPGAWIISKKRNDFRLTYGALLLAVFVFSMIFKIVGARGYGESTQINSIAVAHVLPDNELDVTQYSNAFVTNGGTYLLRHPGAGVIYSTASDDDVLGDILLGPQAFFSVDIPPFTSRPFIHRSLISYPAPAAELTELNAEEGLKSLKLNLGDVPRDAEVWALFRNRVSKLSLSGENWSTSRDGQSLGDFMRSIQDNHYGGFYDNSNDLDPEQINSQLLREAIQRSLRLRSMQNGPLTLPRNDRLYLFINTDMPDELKCVSDDFVQQSGKLVYQYELILPE
;
A
#
# COMPACT_ATOMS: atom_id res chain seq x y z
N MET A 1 -17.99 -68.11 -9.94
CA MET A 1 -18.05 -68.00 -8.46
C MET A 1 -18.49 -66.56 -8.16
N ILE A 2 -19.59 -66.31 -7.44
CA ILE A 2 -19.76 -66.48 -5.98
C ILE A 2 -18.78 -65.52 -5.27
N ARG A 3 -19.20 -64.47 -4.54
CA ARG A 3 -20.51 -64.23 -3.87
C ARG A 3 -20.79 -62.73 -3.64
N ASP A 4 -22.07 -62.34 -3.58
CA ASP A 4 -22.52 -61.12 -2.89
C ASP A 4 -22.33 -61.22 -1.37
N VAL A 5 -22.13 -60.08 -0.70
CA VAL A 5 -22.59 -59.85 0.68
C VAL A 5 -23.17 -58.44 0.80
N THR A 6 -24.48 -58.37 1.07
CA THR A 6 -25.16 -57.13 1.49
C THR A 6 -25.36 -57.15 3.02
N LEU A 7 -25.55 -55.98 3.66
CA LEU A 7 -26.67 -55.76 4.60
C LEU A 7 -26.82 -54.30 5.10
N LYS A 8 -27.95 -54.03 5.77
CA LYS A 8 -28.47 -52.69 6.16
C LYS A 8 -28.65 -52.58 7.69
N LYS A 9 -28.54 -51.34 8.23
CA LYS A 9 -29.20 -50.74 9.42
C LYS A 9 -28.61 -49.32 9.58
N LYS A 10 -29.30 -48.17 9.72
CA LYS A 10 -30.69 -47.72 10.01
C LYS A 10 -31.08 -47.59 11.51
N GLN A 11 -31.64 -46.41 11.83
CA GLN A 11 -32.26 -45.91 13.10
C GLN A 11 -31.32 -45.44 14.23
N GLN A 12 -31.73 -44.57 15.18
CA GLN A 12 -32.48 -43.28 15.15
C GLN A 12 -32.57 -42.67 16.58
N ALA A 13 -32.88 -41.36 16.72
CA ALA A 13 -33.38 -40.66 17.94
C ALA A 13 -32.38 -40.52 19.13
N CYS A 14 -32.50 -39.64 20.15
CA CYS A 14 -33.27 -38.39 20.45
C CYS A 14 -32.73 -37.81 21.81
N CYS A 15 -33.06 -36.63 22.37
CA CYS A 15 -33.65 -35.33 21.94
C CYS A 15 -33.63 -34.33 23.13
N LYS A 16 -33.22 -33.06 22.95
CA LYS A 16 -33.48 -31.89 23.86
C LYS A 16 -33.05 -30.57 23.18
N ARG A 17 -33.47 -29.36 23.58
CA ARG A 17 -34.81 -28.75 23.88
C ARG A 17 -34.64 -27.34 24.50
N SER A 18 -34.84 -26.28 23.72
CA SER A 18 -35.56 -25.02 24.07
C SER A 18 -35.82 -24.27 22.75
N ARG A 19 -36.92 -23.58 22.44
CA ARG A 19 -38.03 -22.90 23.15
C ARG A 19 -37.67 -21.57 23.84
N TYR A 20 -37.91 -20.49 23.12
CA TYR A 20 -38.64 -19.33 23.63
C TYR A 20 -39.92 -19.07 22.79
N ARG A 21 -40.80 -18.17 23.22
CA ARG A 21 -42.24 -18.17 22.85
C ARG A 21 -42.73 -16.80 22.37
N SER A 22 -43.71 -16.82 21.47
CA SER A 22 -44.37 -15.65 20.88
C SER A 22 -45.25 -14.85 21.86
N HIS A 23 -45.54 -13.60 21.49
CA HIS A 23 -46.77 -12.89 21.82
C HIS A 23 -47.28 -12.15 20.57
N SER A 24 -48.58 -12.22 20.33
CA SER A 24 -49.26 -11.61 19.17
C SER A 24 -50.73 -11.42 19.54
N ASN A 25 -51.20 -10.18 19.62
CA ASN A 25 -52.60 -9.88 19.98
C ASN A 25 -53.38 -9.41 18.76
N SER A 26 -54.47 -10.10 18.45
CA SER A 26 -55.51 -9.70 17.52
C SER A 26 -56.71 -9.11 18.26
N ILE A 27 -57.35 -8.08 17.70
CA ILE A 27 -58.66 -7.58 18.14
C ILE A 27 -59.55 -7.43 16.90
N GLU A 28 -60.81 -7.84 17.02
CA GLU A 28 -61.77 -7.97 15.92
C GLU A 28 -62.48 -6.64 15.57
N PRO A 29 -63.03 -6.50 14.34
CA PRO A 29 -63.76 -5.32 13.91
C PRO A 29 -65.26 -5.37 14.26
N HIS A 30 -65.89 -4.20 14.45
CA HIS A 30 -67.35 -4.08 14.46
C HIS A 30 -67.85 -2.99 13.51
N LEU A 31 -68.73 -3.37 12.58
CA LEU A 31 -69.43 -2.49 11.66
C LEU A 31 -70.62 -1.77 12.35
N LYS A 32 -70.86 -0.51 11.97
CA LYS A 32 -72.18 0.15 12.04
C LYS A 32 -72.32 1.13 10.86
N GLN A 33 -73.56 1.38 10.45
CA GLN A 33 -73.89 1.96 9.14
C GLN A 33 -74.47 3.38 9.22
N SER A 34 -74.03 4.26 8.30
CA SER A 34 -74.79 5.40 7.75
C SER A 34 -75.14 6.58 8.71
N PRO A 35 -75.66 7.72 8.20
CA PRO A 35 -75.84 8.13 6.80
C PRO A 35 -75.19 9.49 6.45
N PHE A 36 -75.35 9.86 5.18
CA PHE A 36 -74.97 11.14 4.53
C PHE A 36 -75.56 12.38 5.23
N MET A 37 -74.77 13.45 5.40
CA MET A 37 -75.29 14.82 5.29
C MET A 37 -74.21 15.85 4.91
N MET A 38 -74.66 16.90 4.22
CA MET A 38 -73.84 17.88 3.50
C MET A 38 -73.47 19.08 4.39
N ARG A 39 -72.16 19.40 4.51
CA ARG A 39 -71.70 20.73 4.97
C ARG A 39 -70.39 21.14 4.29
N ILE A 40 -70.52 22.04 3.31
CA ILE A 40 -69.41 22.81 2.72
C ILE A 40 -69.12 24.03 3.62
N SER A 41 -67.91 24.59 3.48
CA SER A 41 -67.38 25.85 4.05
C SER A 41 -66.50 25.77 5.32
N ARG A 42 -65.70 26.84 5.50
CA ARG A 42 -64.77 27.17 6.61
C ARG A 42 -63.38 26.51 6.66
N PHE A 43 -63.12 25.34 6.10
CA PHE A 43 -61.76 24.76 6.13
C PHE A 43 -60.74 25.42 5.15
N ALA A 44 -61.20 26.04 4.06
CA ALA A 44 -60.31 26.59 3.02
C ALA A 44 -59.41 27.76 3.49
N ILE A 45 -59.80 28.49 4.54
CA ILE A 45 -59.10 29.72 4.98
C ILE A 45 -57.85 29.41 5.83
N HIS A 46 -57.80 28.26 6.52
CA HIS A 46 -56.63 27.85 7.30
C HIS A 46 -55.63 26.98 6.53
N ALA A 47 -56.04 26.39 5.40
CA ALA A 47 -55.14 25.65 4.53
C ALA A 47 -54.09 26.57 3.86
N LEU A 48 -54.46 27.81 3.53
CA LEU A 48 -53.61 28.73 2.79
C LEU A 48 -52.34 29.17 3.55
N PRO A 49 -52.38 29.61 4.84
CA PRO A 49 -51.16 29.88 5.60
C PRO A 49 -50.34 28.63 5.90
N ALA A 50 -50.98 27.47 6.09
CA ALA A 50 -50.26 26.20 6.28
C ALA A 50 -49.48 25.79 5.02
N LEU A 51 -50.07 25.96 3.83
CA LEU A 51 -49.41 25.73 2.55
C LEU A 51 -48.28 26.76 2.32
N LEU A 52 -48.49 28.02 2.70
CA LEU A 52 -47.46 29.06 2.59
C LEU A 52 -46.25 28.75 3.50
N ILE A 53 -46.49 28.28 4.73
CA ILE A 53 -45.43 27.86 5.66
C ILE A 53 -44.71 26.60 5.13
N LEU A 54 -45.42 25.66 4.49
CA LEU A 54 -44.80 24.52 3.82
C LEU A 54 -43.96 24.92 2.61
N LEU A 55 -44.42 25.87 1.79
CA LEU A 55 -43.66 26.39 0.64
C LEU A 55 -42.42 27.17 1.09
N LEU A 56 -42.57 28.08 2.05
CA LEU A 56 -41.44 28.81 2.66
C LEU A 56 -40.46 27.86 3.36
N GLY A 57 -40.95 26.84 4.07
CA GLY A 57 -40.13 25.81 4.70
C GLY A 57 -39.29 25.02 3.69
N ASN A 58 -39.85 24.69 2.52
CA ASN A 58 -39.09 24.08 1.44
C ASN A 58 -38.09 25.06 0.78
N MET A 59 -38.41 26.37 0.69
CA MET A 59 -37.44 27.38 0.23
C MET A 59 -36.27 27.61 1.21
N PHE A 60 -36.42 27.26 2.50
CA PHE A 60 -35.31 27.21 3.45
C PHE A 60 -34.61 25.84 3.53
N TRP A 61 -35.06 24.85 2.75
CA TRP A 61 -34.32 23.63 2.44
C TRP A 61 -33.57 23.76 1.12
N SER A 62 -32.80 24.85 0.98
CA SER A 62 -31.60 24.80 0.15
C SER A 62 -30.73 23.65 0.66
N ALA A 63 -30.57 22.59 -0.15
CA ALA A 63 -29.55 21.59 0.09
C ALA A 63 -28.22 22.32 0.28
N SER A 64 -27.42 21.92 1.28
CA SER A 64 -26.19 22.63 1.63
C SER A 64 -25.27 22.65 0.42
N ALA A 65 -25.18 23.80 -0.25
CA ALA A 65 -24.34 23.97 -1.44
C ALA A 65 -22.90 23.61 -1.04
N HIS A 66 -22.43 22.49 -1.58
CA HIS A 66 -21.01 22.23 -1.64
C HIS A 66 -20.47 23.19 -2.71
N ALA A 67 -19.19 23.55 -2.60
CA ALA A 67 -18.57 24.47 -3.54
C ALA A 67 -18.55 23.80 -4.93
N PHE A 68 -17.74 22.75 -5.02
CA PHE A 68 -17.80 21.75 -6.07
C PHE A 68 -18.77 20.62 -5.71
N ASP A 69 -19.39 20.04 -6.74
CA ASP A 69 -19.93 18.69 -6.69
C ASP A 69 -18.84 17.69 -7.10
N ILE A 70 -18.92 16.45 -6.60
CA ILE A 70 -18.10 15.33 -7.09
C ILE A 70 -18.96 14.56 -8.12
N GLU A 71 -18.65 14.72 -9.40
CA GLU A 71 -19.38 14.01 -10.45
C GLU A 71 -18.92 12.54 -10.59
N GLU A 72 -17.65 12.26 -10.28
CA GLU A 72 -17.09 10.92 -10.43
C GLU A 72 -15.97 10.60 -9.44
N VAL A 73 -15.89 9.33 -9.04
CA VAL A 73 -14.86 8.75 -8.16
C VAL A 73 -14.35 7.47 -8.79
N ARG A 74 -13.04 7.33 -8.97
CA ARG A 74 -12.41 6.08 -9.45
C ARG A 74 -11.24 5.67 -8.57
N TRP A 75 -11.23 4.41 -8.16
CA TRP A 75 -10.10 3.76 -7.51
C TRP A 75 -9.26 3.01 -8.53
N GLY A 76 -7.96 3.26 -8.54
CA GLY A 76 -7.04 2.62 -9.48
C GLY A 76 -7.38 2.85 -10.95
N TYR A 77 -6.78 2.05 -11.81
CA TYR A 77 -7.03 2.05 -13.25
C TYR A 77 -8.11 1.00 -13.63
N ALA A 78 -8.32 -0.06 -12.84
CA ALA A 78 -9.42 -1.02 -13.06
C ALA A 78 -10.77 -0.62 -12.40
N GLY A 79 -10.81 0.42 -11.56
CA GLY A 79 -11.99 0.78 -10.76
C GLY A 79 -12.05 0.09 -9.39
N VAL A 80 -10.97 -0.56 -8.97
CA VAL A 80 -10.79 -1.24 -7.67
C VAL A 80 -9.50 -0.75 -7.00
N ALA A 81 -9.39 -0.96 -5.69
CA ALA A 81 -8.17 -0.67 -4.93
C ALA A 81 -7.43 -1.97 -4.58
N HIS A 82 -6.12 -2.01 -4.83
CA HIS A 82 -5.23 -3.13 -4.52
C HIS A 82 -4.65 -3.00 -3.12
N ARG A 83 -4.76 -4.04 -2.29
CA ARG A 83 -4.11 -4.06 -0.96
C ARG A 83 -2.60 -4.13 -1.10
N ASN A 84 -1.89 -3.54 -0.16
CA ASN A 84 -0.43 -3.39 -0.08
C ASN A 84 0.24 -2.62 -1.23
N GLU A 85 -0.49 -1.81 -2.01
CA GLU A 85 0.06 -0.98 -3.10
C GLU A 85 -0.32 0.50 -2.95
N ILE A 86 0.41 1.39 -3.64
CA ILE A 86 0.01 2.79 -3.80
C ILE A 86 -1.07 2.89 -4.89
N ASN A 87 -2.29 3.24 -4.50
CA ASN A 87 -3.42 3.37 -5.41
C ASN A 87 -3.68 4.85 -5.74
N PRO A 88 -3.82 5.23 -7.02
CA PRO A 88 -4.40 6.51 -7.36
C PRO A 88 -5.92 6.49 -7.06
N LEU A 89 -6.39 7.57 -6.44
CA LEU A 89 -7.82 7.90 -6.29
C LEU A 89 -8.08 9.14 -7.14
N PHE A 90 -8.84 8.95 -8.22
CA PHE A 90 -9.24 10.02 -9.14
C PHE A 90 -10.62 10.55 -8.76
N LEU A 91 -10.72 11.87 -8.61
CA LEU A 91 -11.97 12.59 -8.33
C LEU A 91 -12.24 13.58 -9.45
N ARG A 92 -13.41 13.51 -10.10
CA ARG A 92 -13.87 14.53 -11.05
C ARG A 92 -14.72 15.54 -10.29
N LEU A 93 -14.13 16.71 -10.02
CA LEU A 93 -14.77 17.82 -9.32
C LEU A 93 -15.41 18.75 -10.34
N ARG A 94 -16.56 19.33 -10.01
CA ARG A 94 -17.31 20.20 -10.91
C ARG A 94 -17.89 21.40 -10.17
N ASN A 95 -17.52 22.60 -10.59
CA ASN A 95 -18.13 23.84 -10.09
C ASN A 95 -19.42 24.09 -10.88
N ASN A 96 -20.57 23.89 -10.25
CA ASN A 96 -21.88 24.14 -10.85
C ASN A 96 -22.39 25.58 -10.64
N THR A 97 -21.56 26.48 -10.09
CA THR A 97 -21.88 27.88 -9.86
C THR A 97 -21.39 28.79 -11.00
N SER A 98 -21.85 30.05 -10.99
CA SER A 98 -21.38 31.11 -11.88
C SER A 98 -20.16 31.87 -11.36
N GLU A 99 -19.63 31.51 -10.20
CA GLU A 99 -18.49 32.17 -9.55
C GLU A 99 -17.27 31.24 -9.53
N ALA A 100 -16.07 31.80 -9.42
CA ALA A 100 -14.84 31.02 -9.36
C ALA A 100 -14.57 30.59 -7.91
N GLU A 101 -14.09 29.37 -7.71
CA GLU A 101 -13.94 28.80 -6.37
C GLU A 101 -12.50 28.44 -6.02
N GLU A 102 -12.14 28.70 -4.77
CA GLU A 102 -10.89 28.29 -4.14
C GLU A 102 -11.18 27.43 -2.91
N PHE A 103 -10.62 26.23 -2.86
CA PHE A 103 -10.77 25.33 -1.72
C PHE A 103 -9.49 24.52 -1.47
N THR A 104 -9.39 23.88 -0.30
CA THR A 104 -8.28 22.98 0.02
C THR A 104 -8.86 21.62 0.40
N LEU A 105 -8.41 20.56 -0.27
CA LEU A 105 -8.85 19.19 -0.04
C LEU A 105 -7.80 18.39 0.73
N SER A 106 -8.29 17.52 1.60
CA SER A 106 -7.49 16.44 2.18
C SER A 106 -8.28 15.15 2.30
N LEU A 107 -7.56 14.02 2.32
CA LEU A 107 -8.10 12.72 2.66
C LEU A 107 -7.69 12.33 4.08
N GLU A 108 -8.64 11.73 4.79
CA GLU A 108 -8.46 11.13 6.11
C GLU A 108 -8.93 9.67 6.05
N LYS A 109 -8.16 8.73 6.62
CA LYS A 109 -8.59 7.34 6.76
C LYS A 109 -9.16 7.11 8.16
N LYS A 110 -10.13 6.19 8.28
CA LYS A 110 -10.72 5.79 9.56
C LYS A 110 -10.85 4.28 9.66
N SER A 111 -10.54 3.75 10.84
CA SER A 111 -10.80 2.35 11.16
C SER A 111 -12.28 2.13 11.46
N PHE A 112 -12.75 0.90 11.32
CA PHE A 112 -14.14 0.49 11.54
C PHE A 112 -14.51 0.59 13.03
N GLY A 113 -14.86 1.80 13.47
CA GLY A 113 -14.92 2.21 14.87
C GLY A 113 -14.65 3.69 15.13
N ALA A 114 -14.44 4.50 14.07
CA ALA A 114 -14.31 5.96 14.08
C ALA A 114 -12.99 6.56 14.64
N GLY A 115 -11.99 5.74 14.97
CA GLY A 115 -10.62 6.23 15.12
C GLY A 115 -10.03 6.65 13.77
N ARG A 116 -9.33 7.79 13.72
CA ARG A 116 -8.50 8.16 12.55
C ARG A 116 -7.33 7.18 12.43
N VAL A 117 -6.94 6.91 11.20
CA VAL A 117 -5.84 6.01 10.85
C VAL A 117 -4.84 6.74 9.98
N GLY A 118 -3.56 6.69 10.36
CA GLY A 118 -2.49 7.34 9.62
C GLY A 118 -2.60 8.86 9.53
N ALA A 119 -1.69 9.43 8.74
CA ALA A 119 -1.60 10.86 8.50
C ALA A 119 -2.60 11.31 7.43
N ARG A 120 -3.02 12.58 7.54
CA ARG A 120 -3.91 13.24 6.58
C ARG A 120 -3.16 13.54 5.28
N ILE A 121 -3.74 13.24 4.13
CA ILE A 121 -3.10 13.44 2.83
C ILE A 121 -3.67 14.67 2.14
N TRP A 122 -2.84 15.65 1.82
CA TRP A 122 -3.20 16.91 1.15
C TRP A 122 -2.68 16.92 -0.28
N VAL A 123 -3.47 17.44 -1.23
CA VAL A 123 -2.97 17.75 -2.59
C VAL A 123 -2.46 19.20 -2.60
N ALA A 124 -1.19 19.37 -2.94
CA ALA A 124 -0.62 20.68 -3.19
C ALA A 124 -0.71 21.04 -4.67
N GLU A 125 -1.42 22.13 -4.96
CA GLU A 125 -1.00 23.03 -6.03
C GLU A 125 -0.08 24.11 -5.45
N GLU A 126 0.58 24.88 -6.32
CA GLU A 126 1.69 25.79 -5.98
C GLU A 126 1.32 26.87 -4.93
N GLN A 127 0.02 27.05 -4.65
CA GLN A 127 -0.53 28.02 -3.68
C GLN A 127 -1.31 27.36 -2.51
N SER A 128 -1.28 26.02 -2.37
CA SER A 128 -2.04 25.25 -1.36
C SER A 128 -3.57 25.40 -1.41
N THR A 129 -4.09 25.91 -2.52
CA THR A 129 -5.51 25.96 -2.88
C THR A 129 -5.70 25.37 -4.28
N LEU A 130 -6.82 24.67 -4.45
CA LEU A 130 -7.30 24.23 -5.76
C LEU A 130 -8.26 25.32 -6.27
N PHE A 131 -8.00 25.81 -7.48
CA PHE A 131 -8.88 26.73 -8.19
C PHE A 131 -9.78 25.96 -9.16
N LEU A 132 -11.07 26.33 -9.22
CA LEU A 132 -12.05 25.74 -10.13
C LEU A 132 -12.94 26.83 -10.75
N SER A 133 -12.79 27.04 -12.05
CA SER A 133 -13.49 28.09 -12.82
C SER A 133 -15.01 27.87 -12.86
N PRO A 134 -15.82 28.93 -13.04
CA PRO A 134 -17.28 28.82 -13.18
C PRO A 134 -17.69 27.80 -14.24
N LEU A 135 -18.64 26.93 -13.91
CA LEU A 135 -19.20 25.92 -14.84
C LEU A 135 -18.15 24.96 -15.46
N THR A 136 -16.99 24.78 -14.82
CA THR A 136 -15.94 23.84 -15.28
C THR A 136 -15.84 22.59 -14.42
N GLU A 137 -15.27 21.54 -15.00
CA GLU A 137 -14.85 20.32 -14.32
C GLU A 137 -13.32 20.20 -14.28
N ARG A 138 -12.79 19.46 -13.30
CA ARG A 138 -11.37 19.21 -13.13
C ARG A 138 -11.13 17.88 -12.44
N TRP A 139 -10.16 17.12 -12.95
CA TRP A 139 -9.67 15.91 -12.26
C TRP A 139 -8.66 16.28 -11.17
N VAL A 140 -8.81 15.67 -10.00
CA VAL A 140 -7.87 15.74 -8.87
C VAL A 140 -7.49 14.31 -8.48
N THR A 141 -6.18 14.07 -8.35
CA THR A 141 -5.65 12.73 -8.04
C THR A 141 -4.93 12.73 -6.69
N PHE A 142 -5.33 11.81 -5.81
CA PHE A 142 -4.60 11.49 -4.59
C PHE A 142 -3.87 10.15 -4.76
N TYR A 143 -2.73 9.99 -4.09
CA TYR A 143 -2.01 8.71 -4.04
C TYR A 143 -2.13 8.11 -2.64
N VAL A 144 -2.82 6.97 -2.53
CA VAL A 144 -3.26 6.38 -1.27
C VAL A 144 -2.77 4.95 -1.19
N TYR A 145 -1.80 4.68 -0.31
CA TYR A 145 -1.45 3.31 0.06
C TYR A 145 -2.62 2.66 0.80
N ILE A 146 -3.03 1.45 0.41
CA ILE A 146 -4.06 0.66 1.08
C ILE A 146 -3.37 -0.54 1.75
N GLY A 147 -3.53 -0.72 3.07
CA GLY A 147 -2.90 -1.82 3.81
C GLY A 147 -3.69 -3.12 3.74
N GLY A 148 -3.34 -4.08 4.60
CA GLY A 148 -4.06 -5.35 4.72
C GLY A 148 -5.48 -5.21 5.29
N ARG A 149 -5.74 -4.18 6.12
CA ARG A 149 -7.06 -3.90 6.71
C ARG A 149 -7.90 -2.89 5.91
N GLU A 150 -9.20 -3.08 5.98
CA GLU A 150 -10.20 -2.19 5.40
C GLU A 150 -10.36 -0.94 6.28
N ASN A 151 -9.96 0.20 5.74
CA ASN A 151 -10.11 1.51 6.37
C ASN A 151 -11.02 2.38 5.48
N GLU A 152 -12.01 3.03 6.08
CA GLU A 152 -12.87 4.00 5.40
C GLU A 152 -12.05 5.22 4.97
N VAL A 153 -12.25 5.71 3.74
CA VAL A 153 -11.60 6.92 3.24
C VAL A 153 -12.62 8.06 3.22
N GLN A 154 -12.27 9.21 3.78
CA GLN A 154 -13.12 10.40 3.82
C GLN A 154 -12.40 11.59 3.20
N LEU A 155 -13.09 12.31 2.31
CA LEU A 155 -12.64 13.59 1.76
C LEU A 155 -13.13 14.73 2.65
N LEU A 156 -12.23 15.67 2.95
CA LEU A 156 -12.46 16.85 3.76
C LEU A 156 -12.21 18.10 2.93
N ASN A 157 -13.19 19.00 2.88
CA ASN A 157 -13.00 20.38 2.42
C ASN A 157 -12.80 21.29 3.63
N GLU A 158 -11.59 21.82 3.79
CA GLU A 158 -11.21 22.54 5.01
C GLU A 158 -11.43 24.06 4.96
N ARG A 159 -11.59 24.62 3.75
CA ARG A 159 -11.87 26.06 3.54
C ARG A 159 -13.29 26.37 3.08
N GLY A 160 -14.00 25.38 2.53
CA GLY A 160 -15.37 25.57 2.03
C GLY A 160 -16.43 25.75 3.14
N PRO A 161 -17.65 26.19 2.76
CA PRO A 161 -18.75 26.45 3.70
C PRO A 161 -19.31 25.17 4.36
N VAL A 162 -19.04 23.99 3.80
CA VAL A 162 -19.53 22.70 4.29
C VAL A 162 -18.36 21.83 4.77
N LYS A 163 -18.09 21.84 6.08
CA LYS A 163 -17.08 20.98 6.73
C LYS A 163 -17.57 19.56 7.05
N LYS A 164 -18.47 19.00 6.23
CA LYS A 164 -18.91 17.60 6.40
C LYS A 164 -17.93 16.67 5.66
N PRO A 165 -17.47 15.57 6.28
CA PRO A 165 -16.69 14.58 5.56
C PRO A 165 -17.57 13.93 4.48
N ILE A 166 -17.01 13.79 3.28
CA ILE A 166 -17.63 13.04 2.18
C ILE A 166 -17.01 11.64 2.19
N GLN A 167 -17.81 10.61 2.45
CA GLN A 167 -17.36 9.23 2.46
C GLN A 167 -17.01 8.77 1.04
N ILE A 168 -15.75 8.42 0.82
CA ILE A 168 -15.26 7.82 -0.42
C ILE A 168 -15.38 6.30 -0.28
N LEU A 169 -16.45 5.75 -0.84
CA LEU A 169 -16.61 4.31 -0.96
C LEU A 169 -15.58 3.75 -1.95
N PHE A 170 -15.05 2.56 -1.64
CA PHE A 170 -14.24 1.76 -2.56
C PHE A 170 -14.89 0.39 -2.74
N THR A 171 -14.93 -0.09 -3.98
CA THR A 171 -15.33 -1.47 -4.26
C THR A 171 -14.12 -2.35 -3.99
N ASN A 172 -14.09 -2.99 -2.81
CA ASN A 172 -13.05 -3.98 -2.53
C ASN A 172 -13.33 -5.25 -3.34
N ARG A 173 -12.30 -5.84 -3.95
CA ARG A 173 -12.42 -7.12 -4.65
C ARG A 173 -12.54 -8.22 -3.59
N ASN A 174 -13.53 -9.11 -3.69
CA ASN A 174 -13.71 -10.19 -2.72
C ASN A 174 -12.50 -11.15 -2.79
N GLN A 175 -11.68 -11.19 -1.74
CA GLN A 175 -10.38 -11.88 -1.71
C GLN A 175 -10.42 -13.40 -2.00
N MET A 176 -11.61 -14.01 -2.07
CA MET A 176 -11.76 -15.47 -2.18
C MET A 176 -11.90 -16.01 -3.61
N GLU A 177 -12.16 -15.16 -4.61
CA GLU A 177 -12.60 -15.64 -5.94
C GLU A 177 -11.78 -15.14 -7.14
N GLU A 178 -10.99 -14.07 -7.02
CA GLU A 178 -10.27 -13.50 -8.17
C GLU A 178 -8.75 -13.33 -7.97
N LYS A 179 -8.02 -13.65 -9.04
CA LYS A 179 -6.60 -13.37 -9.24
C LYS A 179 -6.37 -11.86 -9.19
N GLU A 180 -5.60 -11.37 -8.22
CA GLU A 180 -5.18 -9.95 -8.12
C GLU A 180 -4.15 -9.63 -9.24
N GLU A 181 -4.60 -9.67 -10.49
CA GLU A 181 -3.84 -9.14 -11.62
C GLU A 181 -3.79 -7.61 -11.58
N LEU A 182 -2.66 -7.07 -12.04
CA LEU A 182 -2.45 -5.64 -12.23
C LEU A 182 -3.39 -5.07 -13.30
N ASP A 183 -3.70 -3.77 -13.18
CA ASP A 183 -4.75 -3.16 -13.97
C ASP A 183 -4.46 -3.17 -15.47
N ARG A 184 -5.49 -3.50 -16.25
CA ARG A 184 -5.53 -3.44 -17.72
C ARG A 184 -6.44 -2.28 -18.15
N VAL A 185 -5.94 -1.32 -18.94
CA VAL A 185 -6.73 -0.16 -19.40
C VAL A 185 -6.49 0.25 -20.85
N LEU A 186 -7.50 0.86 -21.46
CA LEU A 186 -7.41 1.59 -22.72
C LEU A 186 -7.43 3.09 -22.45
N PHE A 187 -6.38 3.82 -22.86
CA PHE A 187 -6.42 5.28 -22.90
C PHE A 187 -6.94 5.73 -24.26
N ALA A 188 -8.03 6.51 -24.28
CA ALA A 188 -8.68 6.97 -25.51
C ALA A 188 -9.40 8.31 -25.30
N SER A 189 -9.38 9.17 -26.32
CA SER A 189 -9.92 10.53 -26.28
C SER A 189 -11.42 10.61 -26.59
N GLY A 190 -12.10 11.56 -25.95
CA GLY A 190 -13.44 12.04 -26.31
C GLY A 190 -14.62 11.31 -25.64
N ASP A 191 -15.80 11.92 -25.76
CA ASP A 191 -17.00 11.67 -24.92
C ASP A 191 -17.69 10.30 -25.10
N GLU A 192 -17.06 9.33 -25.78
CA GLU A 192 -17.51 7.93 -25.85
C GLU A 192 -17.43 7.20 -24.48
N PHE A 193 -17.05 7.90 -23.39
CA PHE A 193 -17.02 7.39 -22.01
C PHE A 193 -18.37 6.85 -21.50
N ALA A 194 -19.50 7.36 -22.02
CA ALA A 194 -20.84 6.96 -21.56
C ALA A 194 -21.21 5.50 -21.90
N LEU A 195 -20.49 4.83 -22.81
CA LEU A 195 -20.93 3.56 -23.39
C LEU A 195 -20.44 2.30 -22.63
N SER A 196 -21.14 2.10 -21.51
CA SER A 196 -21.37 0.84 -20.78
C SER A 196 -20.37 0.43 -19.70
N GLN A 197 -20.94 0.16 -18.52
CA GLN A 197 -20.35 -0.62 -17.42
C GLN A 197 -20.12 -2.11 -17.79
N LYS A 198 -20.40 -2.51 -19.03
CA LYS A 198 -20.22 -3.87 -19.58
C LYS A 198 -18.98 -4.02 -20.46
N ALA A 199 -18.25 -2.94 -20.75
CA ALA A 199 -16.90 -3.06 -21.28
C ALA A 199 -15.98 -3.62 -20.18
N GLU A 200 -15.37 -4.77 -20.45
CA GLU A 200 -14.49 -5.45 -19.48
C GLU A 200 -13.19 -4.65 -19.29
N LEU A 201 -12.56 -4.25 -20.40
CA LEU A 201 -11.43 -3.31 -20.38
C LEU A 201 -11.93 -1.89 -20.06
N LYS A 202 -11.43 -1.30 -18.97
CA LYS A 202 -11.80 0.07 -18.56
C LYS A 202 -11.17 1.12 -19.50
N ARG A 203 -11.90 2.22 -19.69
CA ARG A 203 -11.48 3.36 -20.54
C ARG A 203 -11.15 4.58 -19.71
N PHE A 204 -9.99 5.16 -19.95
CA PHE A 204 -9.45 6.29 -19.21
C PHE A 204 -9.17 7.46 -20.17
N PRO A 205 -9.55 8.71 -19.83
CA PRO A 205 -9.08 9.87 -20.58
C PRO A 205 -7.55 9.96 -20.48
N PRO A 206 -6.82 10.32 -21.56
CA PRO A 206 -5.37 10.47 -21.51
C PRO A 206 -4.90 11.39 -20.38
N GLU A 207 -5.65 12.45 -20.11
CA GLU A 207 -5.33 13.51 -19.15
C GLU A 207 -5.06 13.03 -17.72
N ILE A 208 -5.66 11.91 -17.28
CA ILE A 208 -5.48 11.40 -15.91
C ILE A 208 -4.33 10.38 -15.76
N PHE A 209 -3.55 10.11 -16.81
CA PHE A 209 -2.29 9.38 -16.64
C PHE A 209 -1.33 10.22 -15.76
N PRO A 210 -0.69 9.64 -14.73
CA PRO A 210 0.08 10.44 -13.78
C PRO A 210 1.38 10.99 -14.41
N PRO A 211 1.74 12.26 -14.14
CA PRO A 211 3.03 12.83 -14.57
C PRO A 211 4.24 12.27 -13.80
N VAL A 212 4.04 11.28 -12.92
CA VAL A 212 5.08 10.67 -12.08
C VAL A 212 5.00 9.14 -12.11
N ALA A 213 6.11 8.48 -12.45
CA ALA A 213 6.16 7.03 -12.65
C ALA A 213 5.87 6.24 -11.36
N THR A 214 6.12 6.84 -10.20
CA THR A 214 5.83 6.31 -8.85
C THR A 214 4.34 6.03 -8.61
N ALA A 215 3.44 6.70 -9.34
CA ALA A 215 1.98 6.52 -9.28
C ALA A 215 1.43 5.43 -10.22
N THR A 216 2.30 4.73 -10.94
CA THR A 216 1.93 3.65 -11.89
C THR A 216 2.04 2.25 -11.27
N ASP A 217 2.07 2.15 -9.94
CA ASP A 217 2.39 0.94 -9.18
C ASP A 217 1.51 -0.25 -9.60
N ILE A 218 0.20 -0.09 -9.47
CA ILE A 218 -0.83 -1.10 -9.80
C ILE A 218 -1.10 -1.28 -11.30
N LEU A 219 -0.49 -0.48 -12.17
CA LEU A 219 -0.75 -0.51 -13.62
C LEU A 219 0.08 -1.63 -14.28
N GLY A 220 -0.59 -2.62 -14.86
CA GLY A 220 0.07 -3.75 -15.52
C GLY A 220 0.15 -3.60 -17.04
N THR A 221 -0.98 -3.23 -17.65
CA THR A 221 -1.18 -3.30 -19.10
C THR A 221 -1.90 -2.07 -19.64
N VAL A 222 -1.37 -1.48 -20.70
CA VAL A 222 -1.98 -0.35 -21.41
C VAL A 222 -2.24 -0.71 -22.87
N PHE A 223 -3.47 -0.47 -23.32
CA PHE A 223 -3.88 -0.55 -24.72
C PHE A 223 -3.92 0.86 -25.32
N LEU A 224 -3.42 1.01 -26.55
CA LEU A 224 -3.39 2.27 -27.30
C LEU A 224 -3.87 2.03 -28.74
N ASP A 225 -4.90 2.76 -29.18
CA ASP A 225 -5.38 2.78 -30.59
C ASP A 225 -5.15 4.12 -31.31
N GLU A 226 -4.63 5.11 -30.58
CA GLU A 226 -4.29 6.47 -31.04
C GLU A 226 -3.10 7.01 -30.24
N MET A 227 -2.45 8.08 -30.73
CA MET A 227 -1.42 8.82 -29.98
C MET A 227 -2.06 9.61 -28.83
N PRO A 228 -1.75 9.33 -27.55
CA PRO A 228 -2.34 10.05 -26.43
C PRO A 228 -1.89 11.51 -26.37
N ARG A 229 -2.80 12.42 -26.02
CA ARG A 229 -2.53 13.86 -25.83
C ARG A 229 -1.84 14.15 -24.49
N TRP A 230 -0.78 13.41 -24.20
CA TRP A 230 0.00 13.51 -22.96
C TRP A 230 1.00 14.67 -22.99
N GLN A 231 1.12 15.35 -21.87
CA GLN A 231 2.19 16.32 -21.61
C GLN A 231 3.56 15.60 -21.54
N PRO A 232 4.70 16.30 -21.76
CA PRO A 232 6.02 15.66 -21.76
C PRO A 232 6.32 14.82 -20.52
N GLU A 233 5.99 15.31 -19.32
CA GLU A 233 6.19 14.53 -18.08
C GLU A 233 5.28 13.30 -17.96
N GLN A 234 4.08 13.32 -18.56
CA GLN A 234 3.23 12.13 -18.67
C GLN A 234 3.83 11.11 -19.64
N ARG A 235 4.40 11.54 -20.78
CA ARG A 235 5.09 10.65 -21.73
C ARG A 235 6.35 10.04 -21.13
N LYS A 236 7.17 10.82 -20.41
CA LYS A 236 8.33 10.32 -19.66
C LYS A 236 7.92 9.35 -18.54
N SER A 237 6.87 9.68 -17.77
CA SER A 237 6.29 8.81 -16.74
C SER A 237 5.84 7.47 -17.33
N PHE A 238 5.20 7.49 -18.50
CA PHE A 238 4.78 6.30 -19.24
C PHE A 238 5.98 5.46 -19.72
N MET A 239 7.00 6.09 -20.30
CA MET A 239 8.19 5.36 -20.76
C MET A 239 8.97 4.73 -19.60
N ARG A 240 9.03 5.38 -18.43
CA ARG A 240 9.60 4.79 -17.20
C ARG A 240 8.80 3.61 -16.67
N TRP A 241 7.46 3.72 -16.65
CA TRP A 241 6.57 2.60 -16.30
C TRP A 241 6.75 1.40 -17.24
N LEU A 242 6.86 1.66 -18.54
CA LEU A 242 7.16 0.65 -19.55
C LEU A 242 8.53 0.02 -19.27
N GLN A 243 9.59 0.81 -19.18
CA GLN A 243 10.96 0.36 -18.89
C GLN A 243 11.08 -0.47 -17.59
N ARG A 244 10.24 -0.19 -16.58
CA ARG A 244 10.18 -0.96 -15.32
C ARG A 244 9.58 -2.37 -15.48
N GLY A 245 8.82 -2.64 -16.54
CA GLY A 245 8.19 -3.96 -16.77
C GLY A 245 6.80 -3.95 -17.40
N GLY A 246 6.22 -2.77 -17.68
CA GLY A 246 4.87 -2.62 -18.23
C GLY A 246 4.64 -3.32 -19.57
N VAL A 247 3.37 -3.59 -19.89
CA VAL A 247 2.94 -4.21 -21.16
C VAL A 247 2.12 -3.22 -21.98
N VAL A 248 2.51 -2.95 -23.23
CA VAL A 248 1.80 -2.04 -24.13
C VAL A 248 1.25 -2.80 -25.34
N HIS A 249 -0.06 -2.73 -25.55
CA HIS A 249 -0.73 -3.30 -26.70
C HIS A 249 -1.07 -2.18 -27.70
N VAL A 250 -0.35 -2.14 -28.81
CA VAL A 250 -0.62 -1.20 -29.90
C VAL A 250 -1.62 -1.83 -30.85
N LEU A 251 -2.80 -1.22 -30.91
CA LEU A 251 -3.92 -1.64 -31.75
C LEU A 251 -3.92 -0.87 -33.06
N GLN A 252 -4.61 -1.37 -34.07
CA GLN A 252 -4.89 -0.59 -35.28
C GLN A 252 -5.94 0.50 -34.99
N SER A 253 -5.77 1.67 -35.59
CA SER A 253 -6.74 2.75 -35.53
C SER A 253 -7.99 2.44 -36.37
N ARG A 254 -8.94 3.39 -36.45
CA ARG A 254 -10.14 3.24 -37.29
C ARG A 254 -9.84 3.12 -38.80
N THR A 255 -8.64 3.45 -39.28
CA THR A 255 -8.26 3.29 -40.70
C THR A 255 -7.74 1.88 -41.03
N GLY A 256 -7.31 1.11 -40.03
CA GLY A 256 -6.55 -0.13 -40.18
C GLY A 256 -5.02 0.05 -40.05
N ASP A 257 -4.53 1.29 -40.01
CA ASP A 257 -3.13 1.60 -39.76
C ASP A 257 -2.84 1.64 -38.25
N TYR A 258 -1.62 1.28 -37.84
CA TYR A 258 -1.17 1.51 -36.47
C TYR A 258 -0.99 3.02 -36.19
N PRO A 259 -1.22 3.50 -34.95
CA PRO A 259 -0.89 4.87 -34.58
C PRO A 259 0.62 5.14 -34.70
N GLU A 260 0.95 6.32 -35.20
CA GLU A 260 2.30 6.88 -35.20
C GLU A 260 2.52 7.68 -33.90
N PHE A 261 3.56 7.33 -33.16
CA PHE A 261 3.90 7.94 -31.87
C PHE A 261 5.03 8.97 -32.04
N GLU A 262 4.90 10.12 -31.38
CA GLU A 262 5.87 11.22 -31.47
C GLU A 262 6.69 11.40 -30.18
N GLU A 263 7.77 12.19 -30.28
CA GLU A 263 8.63 12.62 -29.16
C GLU A 263 9.12 11.45 -28.30
N GLU A 264 8.95 11.46 -26.97
CA GLU A 264 9.45 10.38 -26.10
C GLU A 264 8.80 9.01 -26.38
N LEU A 265 7.64 8.98 -27.05
CA LEU A 265 6.94 7.75 -27.41
C LEU A 265 7.37 7.16 -28.75
N ALA A 266 8.22 7.84 -29.54
CA ALA A 266 8.62 7.38 -30.88
C ALA A 266 9.29 5.99 -30.90
N VAL A 267 9.83 5.53 -29.76
CA VAL A 267 10.40 4.17 -29.60
C VAL A 267 9.33 3.06 -29.80
N LEU A 268 8.04 3.38 -29.60
CA LEU A 268 6.90 2.51 -29.85
C LEU A 268 6.62 2.28 -31.35
N ASN A 269 7.25 3.02 -32.27
CA ASN A 269 7.08 2.88 -33.72
C ASN A 269 7.84 1.70 -34.34
N GLY A 270 8.56 0.89 -33.55
CA GLY A 270 9.34 -0.22 -34.07
C GLY A 270 8.50 -1.26 -34.83
N ALA A 271 9.06 -1.79 -35.92
CA ALA A 271 8.33 -2.57 -36.93
C ALA A 271 8.10 -4.05 -36.57
N LEU A 272 8.48 -4.49 -35.36
CA LEU A 272 8.26 -5.85 -34.89
C LEU A 272 6.89 -5.98 -34.19
N ASP A 273 6.23 -7.12 -34.35
CA ASP A 273 4.98 -7.41 -33.62
C ASP A 273 5.21 -7.63 -32.11
N LYS A 274 6.45 -7.97 -31.72
CA LYS A 274 6.95 -8.05 -30.35
C LYS A 274 8.25 -7.24 -30.23
N GLN A 275 8.32 -6.30 -29.30
CA GLN A 275 9.52 -5.50 -29.03
C GLN A 275 9.71 -5.29 -27.52
N HIS A 276 10.94 -5.46 -27.02
CA HIS A 276 11.28 -5.12 -25.63
C HIS A 276 11.81 -3.67 -25.53
N ILE A 277 11.48 -2.98 -24.44
CA ILE A 277 11.92 -1.60 -24.15
C ILE A 277 12.24 -1.51 -22.66
N GLY A 278 13.53 -1.57 -22.30
CA GLY A 278 13.93 -1.86 -20.92
C GLY A 278 13.39 -3.24 -20.49
N GLY A 279 12.91 -3.36 -19.26
CA GLY A 279 12.11 -4.52 -18.83
C GLY A 279 10.72 -4.58 -19.48
N GLY A 280 10.27 -3.52 -20.16
CA GLY A 280 8.98 -3.44 -20.82
C GLY A 280 8.83 -4.32 -22.06
N ILE A 281 7.60 -4.47 -22.52
CA ILE A 281 7.26 -5.15 -23.77
C ILE A 281 6.11 -4.44 -24.49
N VAL A 282 6.26 -4.28 -25.80
CA VAL A 282 5.28 -3.77 -26.74
C VAL A 282 4.83 -4.93 -27.63
N LEU A 283 3.51 -5.09 -27.76
CA LEU A 283 2.83 -6.09 -28.58
C LEU A 283 1.93 -5.38 -29.59
N ARG A 284 2.08 -5.68 -30.89
CA ARG A 284 1.22 -5.14 -31.94
C ARG A 284 0.09 -6.11 -32.28
N HIS A 285 -1.10 -5.55 -32.55
CA HIS A 285 -2.29 -6.34 -32.85
C HIS A 285 -2.96 -5.89 -34.16
N PRO A 286 -3.15 -6.78 -35.16
CA PRO A 286 -3.77 -6.45 -36.45
C PRO A 286 -5.30 -6.37 -36.35
N PHE A 287 -5.79 -5.62 -35.37
CA PHE A 287 -7.19 -5.28 -35.16
C PHE A 287 -7.30 -4.00 -34.32
N GLY A 288 -8.40 -3.27 -34.48
CA GLY A 288 -8.69 -2.07 -33.70
C GLY A 288 -9.61 -2.31 -32.50
N ARG A 289 -9.87 -1.22 -31.76
CA ARG A 289 -10.63 -1.21 -30.49
C ARG A 289 -12.03 -1.82 -30.56
N ASN A 290 -12.60 -1.92 -31.77
CA ASN A 290 -13.91 -2.53 -32.02
C ASN A 290 -13.91 -4.06 -31.93
N ARG A 291 -12.74 -4.72 -31.84
CA ARG A 291 -12.61 -6.16 -31.58
C ARG A 291 -12.18 -6.51 -30.15
N LEU A 292 -12.03 -5.53 -29.25
CA LEU A 292 -11.77 -5.80 -27.83
C LEU A 292 -13.04 -6.29 -27.11
N ASP A 293 -13.41 -7.54 -27.36
CA ASP A 293 -14.45 -8.27 -26.63
C ASP A 293 -13.84 -9.29 -25.65
N GLN A 294 -14.69 -9.93 -24.85
CA GLN A 294 -14.27 -10.90 -23.83
C GLN A 294 -13.45 -12.07 -24.42
N ALA A 295 -13.82 -12.53 -25.63
CA ALA A 295 -13.12 -13.64 -26.28
C ALA A 295 -11.71 -13.23 -26.71
N THR A 296 -11.58 -12.02 -27.26
CA THR A 296 -10.32 -11.45 -27.71
C THR A 296 -9.41 -11.10 -26.53
N LEU A 297 -9.94 -10.53 -25.45
CA LEU A 297 -9.18 -10.28 -24.22
C LEU A 297 -8.63 -11.59 -23.63
N LYS A 298 -9.46 -12.64 -23.50
CA LYS A 298 -9.01 -13.95 -23.03
C LYS A 298 -8.02 -14.65 -23.96
N GLN A 299 -8.09 -14.39 -25.26
CA GLN A 299 -7.08 -14.85 -26.21
C GLN A 299 -5.75 -14.10 -26.05
N ILE A 300 -5.79 -12.78 -25.79
CA ILE A 300 -4.60 -11.98 -25.47
C ILE A 300 -3.99 -12.47 -24.14
N GLU A 301 -4.78 -12.62 -23.09
CA GLU A 301 -4.37 -13.17 -21.79
C GLU A 301 -3.73 -14.56 -21.92
N SER A 302 -4.35 -15.47 -22.69
CA SER A 302 -3.79 -16.81 -22.92
C SER A 302 -2.49 -16.78 -23.75
N ASN A 303 -2.35 -15.84 -24.68
CA ASN A 303 -1.09 -15.63 -25.42
C ASN A 303 -0.01 -15.01 -24.53
N GLU A 304 -0.34 -14.02 -23.69
CA GLU A 304 0.56 -13.47 -22.67
C GLU A 304 1.02 -14.53 -21.69
N GLU A 305 0.11 -15.36 -21.17
CA GLU A 305 0.49 -16.45 -20.26
C GLU A 305 1.43 -17.43 -20.96
N ARG A 306 1.19 -17.79 -22.23
CA ARG A 306 2.12 -18.65 -23.01
C ARG A 306 3.45 -17.98 -23.40
N LEU A 307 3.51 -16.64 -23.45
CA LEU A 307 4.74 -15.89 -23.74
C LEU A 307 5.58 -15.63 -22.48
N PHE A 308 4.94 -15.47 -21.33
CA PHE A 308 5.60 -15.12 -20.06
C PHE A 308 5.68 -16.28 -19.07
N ARG A 309 4.98 -17.39 -19.31
CA ARG A 309 4.97 -18.59 -18.46
C ARG A 309 5.01 -19.83 -19.34
N GLU A 310 5.89 -20.76 -19.00
CA GLU A 310 5.73 -22.12 -19.50
C GLU A 310 4.51 -22.76 -18.83
N GLU A 311 3.89 -23.70 -19.52
CA GLU A 311 2.62 -24.34 -19.14
C GLU A 311 2.64 -24.83 -17.68
N GLU A 312 1.56 -24.53 -16.93
CA GLU A 312 1.63 -24.35 -15.47
C GLU A 312 2.44 -25.45 -14.73
N THR A 313 3.64 -25.10 -14.28
CA THR A 313 4.25 -25.79 -13.13
C THR A 313 3.51 -25.31 -11.87
N ARG A 314 2.26 -25.76 -11.70
CA ARG A 314 1.51 -25.60 -10.46
C ARG A 314 2.37 -26.16 -9.33
N ILE A 315 2.80 -25.28 -8.44
CA ILE A 315 3.33 -25.69 -7.15
C ILE A 315 2.13 -26.18 -6.35
N GLU A 316 1.78 -27.44 -6.57
CA GLU A 316 0.72 -28.14 -5.84
C GLU A 316 1.21 -28.29 -4.39
N ASN A 317 0.83 -27.31 -3.57
CA ASN A 317 1.13 -27.29 -2.14
C ASN A 317 0.29 -28.38 -1.46
N GLU A 318 0.80 -29.62 -1.44
CA GLU A 318 0.20 -30.77 -0.74
C GLU A 318 -0.05 -30.53 0.77
N MET A 319 0.41 -29.41 1.32
CA MET A 319 0.17 -28.94 2.68
C MET A 319 -0.31 -27.47 2.75
N ALA A 320 -1.11 -27.01 1.77
CA ALA A 320 -1.65 -25.64 1.76
C ALA A 320 -2.53 -25.30 2.99
N ASP A 321 -3.23 -26.29 3.56
CA ASP A 321 -4.30 -26.16 4.57
C ASP A 321 -3.94 -25.44 5.89
N TYR A 322 -2.68 -25.08 6.15
CA TYR A 322 -2.23 -24.61 7.47
C TYR A 322 -1.42 -23.31 7.52
N TYR A 323 -0.91 -22.80 6.40
CA TYR A 323 0.02 -21.66 6.40
C TYR A 323 -0.65 -20.34 6.02
N TYR A 324 -1.02 -19.56 7.04
CA TYR A 324 -1.41 -18.16 6.86
C TYR A 324 -0.18 -17.36 6.41
N TYR A 325 -0.13 -17.03 5.11
CA TYR A 325 0.74 -15.96 4.62
C TYR A 325 0.23 -14.63 5.17
N ASP A 326 1.13 -13.79 5.69
CA ASP A 326 0.73 -12.50 6.25
C ASP A 326 0.14 -11.62 5.12
N GLN A 327 -1.14 -11.26 5.27
CA GLN A 327 -1.84 -10.42 4.30
C GLN A 327 -1.37 -8.97 4.31
N ASP A 328 -0.49 -8.57 5.24
CA ASP A 328 0.14 -7.26 5.29
C ASP A 328 1.66 -7.37 5.44
N LEU A 329 2.32 -7.67 4.31
CA LEU A 329 3.77 -7.77 4.20
C LEU A 329 4.49 -6.47 4.66
N SER A 330 3.85 -5.31 4.53
CA SER A 330 4.45 -4.06 4.98
C SER A 330 4.40 -3.93 6.50
N ASN A 331 3.30 -4.32 7.16
CA ASN A 331 3.27 -4.47 8.62
C ASN A 331 4.25 -5.55 9.12
N SER A 332 4.51 -6.61 8.34
CA SER A 332 5.63 -7.53 8.59
C SER A 332 6.97 -6.79 8.60
N MET A 333 7.33 -6.11 7.51
CA MET A 333 8.57 -5.33 7.40
C MET A 333 8.70 -4.26 8.50
N PHE A 334 7.62 -3.59 8.90
CA PHE A 334 7.64 -2.62 10.00
C PHE A 334 7.84 -3.26 11.38
N ARG A 335 7.29 -4.45 11.65
CA ARG A 335 7.61 -5.20 12.89
C ARG A 335 9.09 -5.58 12.91
N THR A 336 9.65 -5.99 11.76
CA THR A 336 11.06 -6.34 11.63
C THR A 336 11.97 -5.11 11.79
N LEU A 337 11.67 -3.97 11.15
CA LEU A 337 12.40 -2.70 11.31
C LEU A 337 12.36 -2.15 12.74
N ARG A 338 11.26 -2.36 13.48
CA ARG A 338 11.15 -1.98 14.90
C ARG A 338 12.13 -2.76 15.80
N ARG A 339 12.66 -3.92 15.37
CA ARG A 339 13.63 -4.71 16.16
C ARG A 339 15.00 -4.03 16.31
N PHE A 340 15.41 -3.18 15.37
CA PHE A 340 16.60 -2.31 15.51
C PHE A 340 16.49 -1.24 16.62
N VAL A 341 15.36 -1.20 17.33
CA VAL A 341 15.00 -0.17 18.31
C VAL A 341 14.63 -0.81 19.67
N VAL A 342 14.94 -2.10 19.87
CA VAL A 342 14.71 -2.75 21.17
C VAL A 342 15.72 -2.21 22.20
N PRO A 343 15.26 -1.73 23.36
CA PRO A 343 16.16 -1.13 24.34
C PRO A 343 16.88 -2.16 25.21
N ASP A 344 18.21 -2.11 25.22
CA ASP A 344 19.08 -2.83 26.18
C ASP A 344 18.97 -2.19 27.58
N HIS A 345 17.86 -2.51 28.25
CA HIS A 345 17.68 -2.18 29.65
C HIS A 345 18.57 -3.07 30.51
N ASN A 346 19.50 -2.46 31.24
CA ASN A 346 20.22 -3.15 32.32
C ASN A 346 19.26 -3.45 33.49
N TRP A 347 18.50 -4.53 33.35
CA TRP A 347 17.53 -5.02 34.32
C TRP A 347 18.14 -5.25 35.72
N PRO A 348 19.36 -5.79 35.89
CA PRO A 348 20.02 -5.86 37.20
C PRO A 348 20.11 -4.50 37.91
N ILE A 349 20.51 -3.43 37.20
CA ILE A 349 20.54 -2.07 37.76
C ILE A 349 19.12 -1.58 38.12
N MET A 350 18.13 -1.80 37.24
CA MET A 350 16.72 -1.43 37.52
C MET A 350 16.17 -2.17 38.77
N TYR A 351 16.49 -3.44 38.96
CA TYR A 351 16.10 -4.19 40.16
C TYR A 351 16.80 -3.66 41.41
N VAL A 352 18.11 -3.37 41.37
CA VAL A 352 18.85 -2.78 42.50
C VAL A 352 18.25 -1.42 42.89
N ILE A 353 17.94 -0.55 41.91
CA ILE A 353 17.28 0.74 42.16
C ILE A 353 15.88 0.54 42.76
N SER A 354 15.13 -0.45 42.29
CA SER A 354 13.81 -0.81 42.84
C SER A 354 13.88 -1.26 44.30
N PHE A 355 14.87 -2.09 44.66
CA PHE A 355 15.10 -2.47 46.06
C PHE A 355 15.53 -1.27 46.92
N LEU A 356 16.41 -0.40 46.42
CA LEU A 356 16.80 0.83 47.11
C LEU A 356 15.62 1.78 47.34
N TYR A 357 14.70 1.91 46.38
CA TYR A 357 13.45 2.65 46.53
C TYR A 357 12.55 2.03 47.61
N LEU A 358 12.34 0.72 47.56
CA LEU A 358 11.56 0.00 48.57
C LEU A 358 12.14 0.21 49.98
N PHE A 359 13.46 0.05 50.16
CA PHE A 359 14.12 0.29 51.45
C PHE A 359 14.04 1.75 51.92
N ALA A 360 14.05 2.73 50.99
CA ALA A 360 13.87 4.14 51.32
C ALA A 360 12.44 4.44 51.83
N VAL A 361 11.41 3.87 51.19
CA VAL A 361 10.02 3.97 51.65
C VAL A 361 9.83 3.22 52.98
N PHE A 362 10.25 1.95 53.05
CA PHE A 362 10.23 1.15 54.27
C PHE A 362 11.42 0.16 54.32
N PRO A 363 12.28 0.23 55.35
CA PRO A 363 12.08 0.87 56.64
C PRO A 363 12.52 2.35 56.72
N GLY A 364 13.06 2.95 55.67
CA GLY A 364 13.67 4.29 55.70
C GLY A 364 12.79 5.38 56.32
N ALA A 365 11.59 5.61 55.76
CA ALA A 365 10.65 6.60 56.31
C ALA A 365 10.19 6.26 57.74
N TRP A 366 10.05 4.98 58.09
CA TRP A 366 9.72 4.54 59.45
C TRP A 366 10.83 4.88 60.46
N ILE A 367 12.10 4.71 60.10
CA ILE A 367 13.25 5.09 60.94
C ILE A 367 13.27 6.62 61.16
N ILE A 368 12.98 7.41 60.12
CA ILE A 368 12.90 8.88 60.20
C ILE A 368 11.76 9.28 61.14
N SER A 369 10.55 8.75 60.91
CA SER A 369 9.37 8.99 61.76
C SER A 369 9.65 8.64 63.21
N LYS A 370 10.23 7.47 63.49
CA LYS A 370 10.52 7.00 64.86
C LYS A 370 11.61 7.82 65.56
N LYS A 371 12.58 8.39 64.84
CA LYS A 371 13.67 9.20 65.42
C LYS A 371 13.31 10.67 65.64
N ARG A 372 12.38 11.24 64.87
CA ARG A 372 12.07 12.68 64.90
C ARG A 372 10.65 12.99 65.39
N ASN A 373 9.73 12.02 65.35
CA ASN A 373 8.31 12.14 65.71
C ASN A 373 7.55 13.30 65.03
N ASP A 374 8.04 13.77 63.88
CA ASP A 374 7.41 14.79 63.05
C ASP A 374 6.91 14.16 61.75
N PHE A 375 5.60 14.24 61.54
CA PHE A 375 4.95 13.76 60.32
C PHE A 375 5.37 14.56 59.09
N ARG A 376 5.65 15.87 59.23
CA ARG A 376 6.03 16.75 58.12
C ARG A 376 7.37 16.34 57.53
N LEU A 377 8.35 16.07 58.38
CA LEU A 377 9.66 15.56 57.99
C LEU A 377 9.54 14.18 57.30
N THR A 378 8.62 13.33 57.78
CA THR A 378 8.39 11.99 57.24
C THR A 378 7.76 12.04 55.84
N TYR A 379 6.72 12.84 55.64
CA TYR A 379 6.12 13.06 54.31
C TYR A 379 7.07 13.77 53.35
N GLY A 380 7.84 14.77 53.83
CA GLY A 380 8.87 15.44 53.03
C GLY A 380 9.96 14.47 52.55
N ALA A 381 10.42 13.56 53.41
CA ALA A 381 11.37 12.52 53.04
C ALA A 381 10.80 11.52 52.02
N LEU A 382 9.51 11.15 52.15
CA LEU A 382 8.83 10.26 51.20
C LEU A 382 8.65 10.93 49.83
N LEU A 383 8.21 12.20 49.79
CA LEU A 383 8.10 12.97 48.54
C LEU A 383 9.47 13.15 47.86
N LEU A 384 10.52 13.43 48.63
CA LEU A 384 11.90 13.51 48.12
C LEU A 384 12.36 12.16 47.56
N ALA A 385 12.07 11.05 48.25
CA ALA A 385 12.40 9.71 47.75
C ALA A 385 11.67 9.41 46.43
N VAL A 386 10.36 9.63 46.35
CA VAL A 386 9.60 9.47 45.09
C VAL A 386 10.20 10.31 43.98
N PHE A 387 10.47 11.61 44.21
CA PHE A 387 11.08 12.49 43.22
C PHE A 387 12.46 12.00 42.74
N VAL A 388 13.37 11.68 43.66
CA VAL A 388 14.73 11.22 43.34
C VAL A 388 14.71 9.89 42.60
N PHE A 389 13.92 8.91 43.06
CA PHE A 389 13.85 7.61 42.39
C PHE A 389 13.14 7.70 41.02
N SER A 390 12.09 8.51 40.86
CA SER A 390 11.51 8.80 39.54
C SER A 390 12.52 9.44 38.59
N MET A 391 13.38 10.35 39.08
CA MET A 391 14.44 10.95 38.27
C MET A 391 15.52 9.93 37.87
N ILE A 392 15.92 9.04 38.79
CA ILE A 392 16.86 7.95 38.52
C ILE A 392 16.27 6.97 37.49
N PHE A 393 15.02 6.52 37.66
CA PHE A 393 14.34 5.64 36.72
C PHE A 393 14.21 6.28 35.32
N LYS A 394 13.93 7.58 35.23
CA LYS A 394 13.94 8.31 33.95
C LYS A 394 15.32 8.25 33.27
N ILE A 395 16.41 8.50 34.02
CA ILE A 395 17.77 8.51 33.47
C ILE A 395 18.21 7.10 33.03
N VAL A 396 17.94 6.07 33.84
CA VAL A 396 18.34 4.69 33.52
C VAL A 396 17.47 4.08 32.42
N GLY A 397 16.17 4.41 32.38
CA GLY A 397 15.27 4.00 31.30
C GLY A 397 15.61 4.65 29.95
N ALA A 398 15.87 5.96 29.93
CA ALA A 398 16.27 6.66 28.70
C ALA A 398 17.55 6.07 28.07
N ARG A 399 18.49 5.62 28.92
CA ARG A 399 19.74 4.99 28.48
C ARG A 399 19.60 3.62 27.83
N GLY A 400 18.51 2.90 28.10
CA GLY A 400 18.24 1.63 27.42
C GLY A 400 18.07 1.80 25.91
N TYR A 401 17.69 2.98 25.43
CA TYR A 401 17.46 3.29 24.01
C TYR A 401 18.69 3.92 23.32
N GLY A 402 19.89 3.84 23.90
CA GLY A 402 21.12 4.39 23.30
C GLY A 402 21.20 5.93 23.21
N GLU A 403 20.22 6.64 23.76
CA GLU A 403 20.07 8.11 23.71
C GLU A 403 19.92 8.74 22.29
N SER A 404 19.96 7.97 21.18
CA SER A 404 19.86 8.48 19.80
C SER A 404 18.45 8.44 19.17
N THR A 405 18.12 9.50 18.43
CA THR A 405 17.00 9.55 17.47
C THR A 405 17.49 9.01 16.13
N GLN A 406 16.83 8.00 15.56
CA GLN A 406 17.30 7.28 14.38
C GLN A 406 16.17 6.79 13.45
N ILE A 407 16.44 6.68 12.16
CA ILE A 407 15.57 6.00 11.19
C ILE A 407 16.21 4.67 10.77
N ASN A 408 15.45 3.58 10.85
CA ASN A 408 15.84 2.30 10.27
C ASN A 408 15.03 2.05 8.99
N SER A 409 15.70 1.69 7.89
CA SER A 409 15.09 1.60 6.56
C SER A 409 15.51 0.35 5.76
N ILE A 410 14.60 -0.16 4.93
CA ILE A 410 14.88 -1.09 3.84
C ILE A 410 14.31 -0.50 2.54
N ALA A 411 15.14 -0.37 1.51
CA ALA A 411 14.74 0.15 0.21
C ALA A 411 14.82 -0.94 -0.87
N VAL A 412 13.83 -0.96 -1.76
CA VAL A 412 13.83 -1.70 -3.03
C VAL A 412 13.96 -0.69 -4.15
N ALA A 413 14.94 -0.84 -5.02
CA ALA A 413 15.14 0.02 -6.17
C ALA A 413 15.06 -0.79 -7.47
N HIS A 414 14.05 -0.52 -8.30
CA HIS A 414 14.03 -1.04 -9.67
C HIS A 414 14.98 -0.19 -10.50
N VAL A 415 16.00 -0.81 -11.10
CA VAL A 415 16.98 -0.11 -11.93
C VAL A 415 16.39 0.18 -13.31
N LEU A 416 16.41 1.46 -13.70
CA LEU A 416 15.97 1.96 -15.00
C LEU A 416 17.18 2.39 -15.85
N PRO A 417 16.99 2.69 -17.15
CA PRO A 417 18.03 3.34 -17.96
C PRO A 417 18.50 4.69 -17.39
N ASP A 418 19.56 5.22 -17.98
CA ASP A 418 20.10 6.58 -17.71
C ASP A 418 20.45 6.87 -16.24
N ASN A 419 20.74 5.82 -15.46
CA ASN A 419 21.02 5.87 -14.01
C ASN A 419 19.84 6.41 -13.18
N GLU A 420 18.61 6.06 -13.52
CA GLU A 420 17.45 6.29 -12.67
C GLU A 420 17.06 5.03 -11.87
N LEU A 421 16.57 5.24 -10.65
CA LEU A 421 16.04 4.23 -9.74
C LEU A 421 14.59 4.58 -9.38
N ASP A 422 13.64 3.66 -9.59
CA ASP A 422 12.30 3.74 -8.98
C ASP A 422 12.37 3.05 -7.61
N VAL A 423 12.52 3.86 -6.57
CA VAL A 423 12.81 3.43 -5.19
C VAL A 423 11.52 3.41 -4.38
N THR A 424 11.21 2.27 -3.76
CA THR A 424 10.21 2.15 -2.69
C THR A 424 10.91 1.78 -1.39
N GLN A 425 10.82 2.63 -0.37
CA GLN A 425 11.49 2.46 0.92
C GLN A 425 10.49 2.35 2.06
N TYR A 426 10.71 1.36 2.90
CA TYR A 426 9.99 1.12 4.15
C TYR A 426 10.89 1.57 5.28
N SER A 427 10.39 2.48 6.12
CA SER A 427 11.16 3.12 7.18
C SER A 427 10.42 3.09 8.51
N ASN A 428 11.15 3.01 9.61
CA ASN A 428 10.63 3.19 10.96
C ASN A 428 11.48 4.25 11.68
N ALA A 429 10.92 5.44 11.87
CA ALA A 429 11.57 6.56 12.55
C ALA A 429 11.32 6.48 14.06
N PHE A 430 12.39 6.42 14.86
CA PHE A 430 12.38 6.39 16.32
C PHE A 430 12.97 7.67 16.91
N VAL A 431 12.35 8.16 17.99
CA VAL A 431 12.74 9.42 18.64
C VAL A 431 12.87 9.25 20.16
N THR A 432 13.88 9.89 20.76
CA THR A 432 14.06 9.90 22.22
C THR A 432 13.31 11.08 22.87
N ASN A 433 13.35 12.25 22.25
CA ASN A 433 12.46 13.37 22.56
C ASN A 433 11.15 13.22 21.79
N GLY A 434 10.07 13.84 22.28
CA GLY A 434 8.78 13.84 21.59
C GLY A 434 8.51 15.17 20.91
N GLY A 435 7.88 15.15 19.73
CA GLY A 435 7.56 16.35 18.98
C GLY A 435 7.06 16.06 17.56
N THR A 436 6.90 17.13 16.79
CA THR A 436 6.52 17.07 15.37
C THR A 436 7.76 17.17 14.48
N TYR A 437 7.96 16.17 13.63
CA TYR A 437 9.13 15.98 12.78
C TYR A 437 8.78 16.18 11.31
N LEU A 438 9.68 16.81 10.55
CA LEU A 438 9.54 17.01 9.10
C LEU A 438 10.47 16.07 8.34
N LEU A 439 9.88 15.12 7.61
CA LEU A 439 10.59 14.09 6.85
C LEU A 439 10.52 14.41 5.34
N ARG A 440 11.67 14.52 4.69
CA ARG A 440 11.82 14.75 3.23
C ARG A 440 12.77 13.71 2.65
N HIS A 441 12.54 13.27 1.41
CA HIS A 441 13.47 12.41 0.67
C HIS A 441 13.80 13.06 -0.68
N PRO A 442 15.00 12.85 -1.22
CA PRO A 442 15.37 13.31 -2.55
C PRO A 442 14.64 12.53 -3.65
N GLY A 443 14.76 13.03 -4.89
CA GLY A 443 14.13 12.45 -6.07
C GLY A 443 12.89 13.20 -6.55
N ALA A 444 12.40 12.79 -7.72
CA ALA A 444 11.18 13.30 -8.34
C ALA A 444 9.97 12.44 -7.99
N GLY A 445 8.78 13.05 -8.00
CA GLY A 445 7.51 12.34 -7.83
C GLY A 445 7.36 11.62 -6.49
N VAL A 446 7.87 12.20 -5.41
CA VAL A 446 7.86 11.58 -4.08
C VAL A 446 6.42 11.40 -3.57
N ILE A 447 6.07 10.17 -3.20
CA ILE A 447 4.78 9.81 -2.59
C ILE A 447 5.06 9.22 -1.19
N TYR A 448 4.27 9.63 -0.20
CA TYR A 448 4.37 9.17 1.19
C TYR A 448 3.13 8.42 1.64
N SER A 449 3.29 7.50 2.61
CA SER A 449 2.20 7.01 3.45
C SER A 449 2.69 6.56 4.81
N THR A 450 1.87 6.65 5.86
CA THR A 450 2.16 6.01 7.15
C THR A 450 2.12 4.48 7.08
N ALA A 451 1.34 3.91 6.15
CA ALA A 451 1.18 2.47 5.94
C ALA A 451 0.91 1.62 7.21
N SER A 452 0.39 2.25 8.27
CA SER A 452 -0.05 1.62 9.52
C SER A 452 -1.52 1.97 9.80
N ASP A 453 -2.18 1.07 10.53
CA ASP A 453 -3.53 1.24 11.09
C ASP A 453 -3.54 2.07 12.40
N ASP A 454 -2.38 2.50 12.90
CA ASP A 454 -2.27 3.37 14.09
C ASP A 454 -2.83 4.79 13.80
N ASP A 455 -3.40 5.46 14.81
CA ASP A 455 -3.66 6.91 14.70
C ASP A 455 -2.33 7.68 14.69
N VAL A 456 -2.15 8.54 13.70
CA VAL A 456 -0.96 9.38 13.50
C VAL A 456 -1.41 10.84 13.38
N LEU A 457 -1.04 11.66 14.36
CA LEU A 457 -1.11 13.10 14.24
C LEU A 457 -0.03 13.53 13.23
N GLY A 458 -0.42 13.85 12.00
CA GLY A 458 0.51 14.23 10.94
C GLY A 458 -0.18 14.51 9.62
N ASP A 459 0.58 15.17 8.75
CA ASP A 459 0.15 15.68 7.45
C ASP A 459 1.16 15.27 6.37
N ILE A 460 0.67 14.63 5.31
CA ILE A 460 1.41 14.30 4.10
C ILE A 460 1.01 15.31 3.02
N LEU A 461 1.98 15.99 2.43
CA LEU A 461 1.78 16.86 1.28
C LEU A 461 2.17 16.11 0.00
N LEU A 462 1.26 16.02 -0.97
CA LEU A 462 1.53 15.50 -2.31
C LEU A 462 1.87 16.65 -3.26
N GLY A 463 2.94 16.53 -4.06
CA GLY A 463 3.32 17.50 -5.08
C GLY A 463 4.84 17.55 -5.32
N PRO A 464 5.35 18.54 -6.08
CA PRO A 464 6.79 18.70 -6.34
C PRO A 464 7.64 18.96 -5.09
N GLN A 465 7.04 19.47 -4.02
CA GLN A 465 7.66 19.67 -2.70
C GLN A 465 7.05 18.73 -1.64
N ALA A 466 6.77 17.48 -2.02
CA ALA A 466 6.15 16.50 -1.13
C ALA A 466 6.99 16.28 0.14
N PHE A 467 6.31 16.20 1.28
CA PHE A 467 6.90 15.93 2.58
C PHE A 467 5.91 15.20 3.48
N PHE A 468 6.42 14.62 4.56
CA PHE A 468 5.62 14.04 5.63
C PHE A 468 5.97 14.72 6.96
N SER A 469 4.99 15.42 7.55
CA SER A 469 5.06 16.01 8.88
C SER A 469 4.36 15.09 9.88
N VAL A 470 5.01 14.75 11.00
CA VAL A 470 4.49 13.72 11.92
C VAL A 470 4.85 13.97 13.38
N ASP A 471 3.84 13.90 14.26
CA ASP A 471 4.02 13.84 15.70
C ASP A 471 4.43 12.42 16.13
N ILE A 472 5.58 12.33 16.79
CA ILE A 472 6.13 11.10 17.35
C ILE A 472 6.31 11.31 18.86
N PRO A 473 5.54 10.61 19.71
CA PRO A 473 5.73 10.64 21.17
C PRO A 473 7.13 10.16 21.61
N PRO A 474 7.65 10.62 22.77
CA PRO A 474 9.01 10.31 23.21
C PRO A 474 9.17 8.80 23.49
N PHE A 475 10.31 8.24 23.07
CA PHE A 475 10.62 6.81 23.13
C PHE A 475 9.60 5.92 22.39
N THR A 476 9.02 6.45 21.30
CA THR A 476 8.18 5.68 20.36
C THR A 476 8.73 5.77 18.94
N SER A 477 8.17 4.97 18.04
CA SER A 477 8.50 5.04 16.61
C SER A 477 7.27 5.02 15.72
N ARG A 478 7.36 5.68 14.57
CA ARG A 478 6.33 5.65 13.52
C ARG A 478 6.88 5.00 12.25
N PRO A 479 6.17 4.01 11.68
CA PRO A 479 6.47 3.49 10.37
C PRO A 479 5.99 4.46 9.29
N PHE A 480 6.64 4.42 8.13
CA PHE A 480 6.15 5.02 6.90
C PHE A 480 6.76 4.34 5.66
N ILE A 481 6.07 4.47 4.53
CA ILE A 481 6.59 4.22 3.19
C ILE A 481 6.86 5.56 2.54
N HIS A 482 7.97 5.67 1.80
CA HIS A 482 8.05 6.63 0.71
C HIS A 482 8.36 5.90 -0.61
N ARG A 483 7.95 6.51 -1.73
CA ARG A 483 8.38 6.10 -3.07
C ARG A 483 8.84 7.31 -3.85
N SER A 484 9.95 7.21 -4.57
CA SER A 484 10.59 8.30 -5.30
C SER A 484 11.32 7.78 -6.55
N LEU A 485 11.49 8.65 -7.55
CA LEU A 485 12.40 8.42 -8.67
C LEU A 485 13.70 9.17 -8.40
N ILE A 486 14.82 8.47 -8.22
CA ILE A 486 16.12 9.07 -7.87
C ILE A 486 17.13 8.81 -8.99
N SER A 487 17.85 9.85 -9.42
CA SER A 487 19.01 9.70 -10.32
C SER A 487 20.23 9.30 -9.49
N TYR A 488 20.64 8.03 -9.57
CA TYR A 488 21.79 7.47 -8.84
C TYR A 488 22.41 6.32 -9.66
N PRO A 489 23.74 6.25 -9.80
CA PRO A 489 24.40 5.22 -10.60
C PRO A 489 24.22 3.83 -9.98
N ALA A 490 23.50 2.95 -10.67
CA ALA A 490 23.36 1.56 -10.29
C ALA A 490 24.61 0.75 -10.69
N PRO A 491 25.04 -0.25 -9.89
CA PRO A 491 26.12 -1.14 -10.30
C PRO A 491 25.80 -1.88 -11.61
N ALA A 492 26.69 -1.80 -12.60
CA ALA A 492 26.52 -2.53 -13.86
C ALA A 492 26.38 -4.04 -13.61
N ALA A 493 25.46 -4.70 -14.31
CA ALA A 493 25.19 -6.13 -14.19
C ALA A 493 25.15 -6.79 -15.57
N GLU A 494 26.20 -7.54 -15.91
CA GLU A 494 26.37 -8.20 -17.20
C GLU A 494 26.31 -9.73 -17.05
N LEU A 495 25.50 -10.38 -17.90
CA LEU A 495 25.35 -11.83 -17.93
C LEU A 495 26.48 -12.46 -18.77
N THR A 496 27.41 -13.15 -18.12
CA THR A 496 28.58 -13.76 -18.80
C THR A 496 28.42 -15.26 -19.08
N GLU A 497 27.65 -16.00 -18.26
CA GLU A 497 27.29 -17.40 -18.53
C GLU A 497 25.92 -17.73 -17.93
N LEU A 498 25.09 -18.47 -18.67
CA LEU A 498 23.84 -19.03 -18.19
C LEU A 498 23.68 -20.47 -18.69
N ASN A 499 23.49 -21.42 -17.76
CA ASN A 499 23.02 -22.77 -18.06
C ASN A 499 21.69 -23.01 -17.34
N ALA A 500 20.64 -23.20 -18.15
CA ALA A 500 19.24 -23.09 -17.72
C ALA A 500 18.38 -24.34 -18.02
N GLU A 501 18.98 -25.42 -18.56
CA GLU A 501 18.29 -26.55 -19.21
C GLU A 501 17.10 -27.15 -18.44
N GLU A 502 17.22 -27.26 -17.11
CA GLU A 502 16.18 -27.80 -16.21
C GLU A 502 15.99 -26.88 -14.98
N GLY A 503 16.34 -25.59 -15.15
CA GLY A 503 16.58 -24.64 -14.06
C GLY A 503 18.03 -24.16 -14.02
N LEU A 504 18.33 -23.27 -13.08
CA LEU A 504 19.60 -22.53 -13.00
C LEU A 504 20.77 -23.41 -12.53
N LYS A 505 21.37 -24.18 -13.46
CA LYS A 505 22.50 -25.10 -13.22
C LYS A 505 23.82 -24.36 -13.03
N SER A 506 24.09 -23.36 -13.88
CA SER A 506 25.16 -22.38 -13.67
C SER A 506 24.69 -20.98 -14.06
N LEU A 507 25.16 -20.00 -13.29
CA LEU A 507 25.08 -18.59 -13.61
C LEU A 507 26.45 -17.97 -13.34
N LYS A 508 26.92 -17.11 -14.23
CA LYS A 508 28.01 -16.16 -13.97
C LYS A 508 27.56 -14.76 -14.35
N LEU A 509 27.79 -13.84 -13.43
CA LEU A 509 27.57 -12.42 -13.62
C LEU A 509 28.88 -11.67 -13.39
N ASN A 510 29.20 -10.75 -14.30
CA ASN A 510 30.09 -9.65 -14.02
C ASN A 510 29.24 -8.54 -13.37
N LEU A 511 29.53 -8.22 -12.12
CA LEU A 511 28.90 -7.09 -11.42
C LEU A 511 29.97 -6.03 -11.18
N GLY A 512 29.62 -4.77 -11.43
CA GLY A 512 30.55 -3.63 -11.40
C GLY A 512 31.02 -3.24 -9.99
N ASP A 513 30.82 -1.99 -9.60
CA ASP A 513 31.26 -1.49 -8.28
C ASP A 513 30.30 -1.96 -7.17
N VAL A 514 30.39 -3.25 -6.83
CA VAL A 514 29.60 -3.94 -5.79
C VAL A 514 30.52 -4.34 -4.63
N PRO A 515 30.18 -4.01 -3.37
CA PRO A 515 30.94 -4.46 -2.20
C PRO A 515 31.12 -5.98 -2.16
N ARG A 516 32.30 -6.46 -1.75
CA ARG A 516 32.64 -7.90 -1.76
C ARG A 516 31.85 -8.72 -0.72
N ASP A 517 31.27 -8.02 0.24
CA ASP A 517 30.39 -8.49 1.32
C ASP A 517 28.89 -8.30 1.01
N ALA A 518 28.55 -7.72 -0.15
CA ALA A 518 27.16 -7.57 -0.59
C ALA A 518 26.46 -8.93 -0.73
N GLU A 519 25.18 -8.99 -0.34
CA GLU A 519 24.40 -10.22 -0.45
C GLU A 519 23.64 -10.26 -1.78
N VAL A 520 24.08 -11.12 -2.70
CA VAL A 520 23.53 -11.23 -4.05
C VAL A 520 22.68 -12.49 -4.20
N TRP A 521 21.46 -12.34 -4.73
CA TRP A 521 20.51 -13.43 -5.02
C TRP A 521 20.01 -13.36 -6.45
N ALA A 522 19.84 -14.53 -7.07
CA ALA A 522 19.23 -14.69 -8.39
C ALA A 522 17.95 -15.54 -8.30
N LEU A 523 16.91 -15.14 -9.02
CA LEU A 523 15.71 -15.94 -9.27
C LEU A 523 15.55 -16.16 -10.78
N PHE A 524 15.47 -17.43 -11.16
CA PHE A 524 15.07 -17.85 -12.50
C PHE A 524 13.92 -18.87 -12.40
N ARG A 525 12.80 -18.59 -13.07
CA ARG A 525 11.56 -19.40 -13.02
C ARG A 525 11.06 -19.60 -11.58
N ASN A 526 11.34 -20.77 -10.99
CA ASN A 526 10.97 -21.17 -9.62
C ASN A 526 12.21 -21.55 -8.77
N ARG A 527 13.42 -21.12 -9.15
CA ARG A 527 14.67 -21.42 -8.43
C ARG A 527 15.33 -20.15 -7.92
N VAL A 528 15.49 -20.05 -6.60
CA VAL A 528 16.18 -18.95 -5.90
C VAL A 528 17.56 -19.44 -5.45
N SER A 529 18.61 -18.79 -5.94
CA SER A 529 20.00 -19.12 -5.64
C SER A 529 20.73 -17.91 -5.06
N LYS A 530 21.37 -18.07 -3.90
CA LYS A 530 22.36 -17.11 -3.40
C LYS A 530 23.63 -17.25 -4.23
N LEU A 531 24.16 -16.14 -4.73
CA LEU A 531 25.41 -16.11 -5.48
C LEU A 531 26.60 -15.96 -4.52
N SER A 532 27.79 -16.29 -5.02
CA SER A 532 29.04 -16.19 -4.27
C SER A 532 30.15 -15.72 -5.22
N LEU A 533 30.93 -14.75 -4.77
CA LEU A 533 32.04 -14.19 -5.53
C LEU A 533 33.15 -15.24 -5.70
N SER A 534 33.52 -15.52 -6.95
CA SER A 534 34.56 -16.49 -7.32
C SER A 534 35.54 -15.82 -8.28
N GLY A 535 36.66 -15.35 -7.71
CA GLY A 535 37.55 -14.42 -8.41
C GLY A 535 36.85 -13.07 -8.60
N GLU A 536 36.59 -12.69 -9.83
CA GLU A 536 35.91 -11.44 -10.21
C GLU A 536 34.43 -11.64 -10.61
N ASN A 537 33.97 -12.89 -10.78
CA ASN A 537 32.59 -13.20 -11.21
C ASN A 537 31.74 -13.69 -10.04
N TRP A 538 30.47 -13.28 -10.00
CA TRP A 538 29.48 -13.84 -9.08
C TRP A 538 28.85 -15.10 -9.66
N SER A 539 28.81 -16.18 -8.89
CA SER A 539 28.40 -17.51 -9.38
C SER A 539 27.49 -18.27 -8.41
N THR A 540 26.66 -19.16 -8.94
CA THR A 540 25.81 -20.08 -8.18
C THR A 540 26.65 -21.15 -7.48
N SER A 541 26.57 -21.22 -6.14
CA SER A 541 27.39 -22.14 -5.33
C SER A 541 26.77 -23.52 -5.07
N ARG A 542 25.49 -23.73 -5.41
CA ARG A 542 24.73 -25.00 -5.36
C ARG A 542 23.41 -24.88 -6.12
N ASP A 543 22.69 -26.01 -6.26
CA ASP A 543 21.29 -26.03 -6.68
C ASP A 543 20.44 -25.06 -5.85
N GLY A 544 19.71 -24.16 -6.52
CA GLY A 544 18.83 -23.20 -5.86
C GLY A 544 17.64 -23.88 -5.17
N GLN A 545 17.19 -23.33 -4.05
CA GLN A 545 15.94 -23.76 -3.41
C GLN A 545 14.73 -23.35 -4.26
N SER A 546 13.55 -23.96 -4.04
CA SER A 546 12.35 -23.50 -4.72
C SER A 546 11.94 -22.11 -4.22
N LEU A 547 11.20 -21.34 -5.02
CA LEU A 547 10.64 -20.07 -4.54
C LEU A 547 9.71 -20.31 -3.33
N GLY A 548 8.94 -21.40 -3.34
CA GLY A 548 8.09 -21.80 -2.22
C GLY A 548 8.86 -22.05 -0.91
N ASP A 549 10.04 -22.66 -0.97
CA ASP A 549 10.86 -22.92 0.22
C ASP A 549 11.59 -21.65 0.71
N PHE A 550 12.04 -20.80 -0.22
CA PHE A 550 12.49 -19.44 0.11
C PHE A 550 11.39 -18.67 0.85
N MET A 551 10.14 -18.74 0.38
CA MET A 551 8.99 -18.10 1.04
C MET A 551 8.69 -18.69 2.43
N ARG A 552 8.68 -20.02 2.59
CA ARG A 552 8.44 -20.70 3.88
C ARG A 552 9.45 -20.28 4.94
N SER A 553 10.72 -20.11 4.57
CA SER A 553 11.78 -19.66 5.49
C SER A 553 11.55 -18.25 6.09
N ILE A 554 10.67 -17.44 5.50
CA ILE A 554 10.24 -16.15 6.06
C ILE A 554 9.13 -16.37 7.10
N GLN A 555 8.22 -17.31 6.87
CA GLN A 555 7.08 -17.59 7.76
C GLN A 555 7.50 -18.28 9.07
N ASP A 556 8.46 -19.21 9.03
CA ASP A 556 8.92 -19.89 10.25
C ASP A 556 9.55 -18.90 11.25
N ASN A 557 10.31 -17.91 10.76
CA ASN A 557 10.84 -16.80 11.56
C ASN A 557 9.75 -15.90 12.16
N HIS A 558 8.60 -15.76 11.49
CA HIS A 558 7.45 -15.02 11.99
C HIS A 558 6.71 -15.76 13.11
N TYR A 559 6.47 -17.07 12.94
CA TYR A 559 5.80 -17.89 13.95
C TYR A 559 6.66 -18.13 15.18
N GLY A 560 7.99 -18.24 15.02
CA GLY A 560 8.93 -18.25 16.14
C GLY A 560 8.74 -17.03 17.05
N GLY A 561 8.76 -15.82 16.47
CA GLY A 561 8.63 -14.55 17.20
C GLY A 561 7.30 -14.27 17.90
N PHE A 562 6.32 -15.19 17.90
CA PHE A 562 5.10 -15.11 18.70
C PHE A 562 5.19 -15.84 20.04
N TYR A 563 6.16 -16.76 20.20
CA TYR A 563 6.45 -17.50 21.43
C TYR A 563 7.89 -17.28 21.92
N ASP A 564 8.80 -17.00 21.00
CA ASP A 564 10.18 -16.68 21.30
C ASP A 564 10.29 -15.21 21.71
N ASN A 565 10.25 -14.98 23.02
CA ASN A 565 10.50 -13.68 23.66
C ASN A 565 12.00 -13.32 23.69
N SER A 566 12.88 -14.04 22.98
CA SER A 566 14.24 -13.54 22.77
C SER A 566 14.20 -12.30 21.88
N ASN A 567 14.43 -11.15 22.51
CA ASN A 567 14.67 -9.88 21.85
C ASN A 567 16.06 -9.82 21.16
N ASP A 568 16.83 -10.89 21.29
CA ASP A 568 18.27 -10.95 21.06
C ASP A 568 18.61 -11.41 19.63
N LEU A 569 17.80 -11.00 18.64
CA LEU A 569 18.12 -11.23 17.22
C LEU A 569 19.25 -10.31 16.80
N ASP A 570 20.29 -10.89 16.20
CA ASP A 570 21.44 -10.14 15.69
C ASP A 570 21.00 -9.21 14.55
N PRO A 571 21.52 -7.97 14.45
CA PRO A 571 21.35 -7.12 13.28
C PRO A 571 21.55 -7.82 11.92
N GLU A 572 22.45 -8.80 11.80
CA GLU A 572 22.59 -9.61 10.57
C GLU A 572 21.33 -10.45 10.28
N GLN A 573 20.73 -11.06 11.31
CA GLN A 573 19.48 -11.84 11.18
C GLN A 573 18.30 -10.94 10.81
N ILE A 574 18.20 -9.76 11.43
CA ILE A 574 17.16 -8.76 11.10
C ILE A 574 17.31 -8.30 9.64
N ASN A 575 18.55 -8.03 9.19
CA ASN A 575 18.83 -7.66 7.79
C ASN A 575 18.50 -8.80 6.81
N SER A 576 18.83 -10.06 7.12
CA SER A 576 18.50 -11.20 6.25
C SER A 576 16.99 -11.47 6.19
N GLN A 577 16.24 -11.21 7.27
CA GLN A 577 14.78 -11.24 7.25
C GLN A 577 14.22 -10.13 6.33
N LEU A 578 14.65 -8.88 6.52
CA LEU A 578 14.21 -7.73 5.72
C LEU A 578 14.52 -7.89 4.23
N LEU A 579 15.67 -8.44 3.87
CA LEU A 579 16.03 -8.72 2.47
C LEU A 579 15.02 -9.67 1.81
N ARG A 580 14.59 -10.71 2.53
CA ARG A 580 13.65 -11.71 1.99
C ARG A 580 12.23 -11.15 1.87
N GLU A 581 11.80 -10.36 2.86
CA GLU A 581 10.54 -9.61 2.81
C GLU A 581 10.55 -8.59 1.66
N ALA A 582 11.67 -7.90 1.42
CA ALA A 582 11.86 -6.98 0.31
C ALA A 582 11.82 -7.67 -1.07
N ILE A 583 12.47 -8.84 -1.21
CA ILE A 583 12.41 -9.66 -2.44
C ILE A 583 10.99 -10.18 -2.68
N GLN A 584 10.28 -10.64 -1.64
CA GLN A 584 8.86 -10.99 -1.74
C GLN A 584 8.03 -9.81 -2.26
N ARG A 585 8.26 -8.63 -1.69
CA ARG A 585 7.51 -7.41 -1.99
C ARG A 585 7.75 -6.93 -3.42
N SER A 586 9.00 -6.93 -3.88
CA SER A 586 9.40 -6.41 -5.20
C SER A 586 8.93 -7.30 -6.35
N LEU A 587 8.96 -8.63 -6.14
CA LEU A 587 8.36 -9.64 -7.02
C LEU A 587 6.83 -9.74 -6.91
N ARG A 588 6.21 -8.95 -6.00
CA ARG A 588 4.77 -8.94 -5.71
C ARG A 588 4.18 -10.33 -5.42
N LEU A 589 4.94 -11.17 -4.72
CA LEU A 589 4.58 -12.55 -4.41
C LEU A 589 3.48 -12.61 -3.34
N ARG A 590 2.25 -12.58 -3.84
CA ARG A 590 1.01 -12.78 -3.08
C ARG A 590 0.66 -14.26 -3.10
N SER A 591 0.49 -14.84 -1.91
CA SER A 591 -0.19 -16.14 -1.77
C SER A 591 -1.67 -15.90 -1.54
N MET A 592 -2.53 -16.52 -2.35
CA MET A 592 -3.95 -16.63 -2.03
C MET A 592 -4.10 -17.66 -0.90
N GLN A 593 -5.03 -17.47 0.02
CA GLN A 593 -5.22 -18.36 1.18
C GLN A 593 -5.38 -19.87 0.84
N ASN A 594 -5.75 -20.21 -0.40
CA ASN A 594 -5.85 -21.58 -0.89
C ASN A 594 -5.29 -21.76 -2.33
N GLY A 595 -4.36 -20.91 -2.78
CA GLY A 595 -3.93 -20.86 -4.19
C GLY A 595 -2.41 -21.01 -4.42
N PRO A 596 -1.97 -21.39 -5.64
CA PRO A 596 -0.56 -21.46 -5.98
C PRO A 596 0.09 -20.07 -5.97
N LEU A 597 1.38 -20.03 -5.66
CA LEU A 597 2.18 -18.81 -5.82
C LEU A 597 2.19 -18.40 -7.31
N THR A 598 1.80 -17.16 -7.60
CA THR A 598 1.94 -16.61 -8.95
C THR A 598 3.42 -16.33 -9.20
N LEU A 599 4.03 -17.12 -10.09
CA LEU A 599 5.42 -16.92 -10.49
C LEU A 599 5.60 -15.60 -11.28
N PRO A 600 6.77 -14.94 -11.17
CA PRO A 600 7.20 -13.89 -12.09
C PRO A 600 7.30 -14.40 -13.55
N ARG A 601 7.68 -13.53 -14.49
CA ARG A 601 7.80 -13.96 -15.89
C ARG A 601 9.01 -14.89 -16.08
N ASN A 602 8.84 -15.99 -16.81
CA ASN A 602 9.87 -16.98 -17.10
C ASN A 602 10.85 -16.55 -18.21
N ASP A 603 10.61 -15.42 -18.90
CA ASP A 603 11.48 -14.82 -19.92
C ASP A 603 12.72 -14.10 -19.33
N ARG A 604 12.86 -14.10 -18.00
CA ARG A 604 13.81 -13.26 -17.26
C ARG A 604 14.61 -14.00 -16.19
N LEU A 605 15.81 -13.50 -15.99
CA LEU A 605 16.59 -13.66 -14.77
C LEU A 605 16.39 -12.41 -13.90
N TYR A 606 15.82 -12.60 -12.71
CA TYR A 606 15.70 -11.55 -11.69
C TYR A 606 16.95 -11.56 -10.81
N LEU A 607 17.58 -10.42 -10.63
CA LEU A 607 18.79 -10.26 -9.82
C LEU A 607 18.55 -9.25 -8.70
N PHE A 608 18.95 -9.62 -7.49
CA PHE A 608 18.87 -8.80 -6.29
C PHE A 608 20.26 -8.58 -5.71
N ILE A 609 20.68 -7.33 -5.53
CA ILE A 609 21.95 -6.96 -4.89
C ILE A 609 21.63 -6.16 -3.63
N ASN A 610 21.97 -6.72 -2.46
CA ASN A 610 21.78 -6.07 -1.15
C ASN A 610 23.06 -5.35 -0.70
N THR A 611 23.01 -4.02 -0.59
CA THR A 611 24.10 -3.16 -0.09
C THR A 611 23.63 -2.34 1.12
N ASP A 612 24.55 -1.64 1.77
CA ASP A 612 24.17 -0.51 2.62
C ASP A 612 23.47 0.59 1.81
N MET A 613 22.62 1.35 2.48
CA MET A 613 21.89 2.48 1.92
C MET A 613 22.82 3.71 1.77
N PRO A 614 23.03 4.23 0.55
CA PRO A 614 23.86 5.42 0.32
C PRO A 614 23.18 6.68 0.88
N ASP A 615 23.96 7.74 1.10
CA ASP A 615 23.46 8.98 1.72
C ASP A 615 22.42 9.69 0.82
N GLU A 616 22.54 9.54 -0.50
CA GLU A 616 21.63 10.05 -1.52
C GLU A 616 20.21 9.43 -1.48
N LEU A 617 19.98 8.40 -0.68
CA LEU A 617 18.65 7.81 -0.44
C LEU A 617 18.09 8.11 0.96
N LYS A 618 18.86 8.75 1.85
CA LYS A 618 18.46 8.96 3.25
C LYS A 618 17.46 10.11 3.40
N CYS A 619 16.70 10.07 4.50
CA CYS A 619 15.76 11.12 4.84
C CYS A 619 16.52 12.40 5.20
N VAL A 620 16.19 13.49 4.53
CA VAL A 620 16.60 14.84 4.90
C VAL A 620 15.63 15.33 5.99
N SER A 621 16.16 15.53 7.20
CA SER A 621 15.42 16.04 8.36
C SER A 621 16.42 16.62 9.36
N ASP A 622 16.12 17.79 9.95
CA ASP A 622 17.05 18.48 10.86
C ASP A 622 17.23 17.75 12.21
N ASP A 623 16.25 16.93 12.60
CA ASP A 623 16.24 16.21 13.89
C ASP A 623 16.86 14.80 13.85
N PHE A 624 16.96 14.18 12.67
CA PHE A 624 17.40 12.80 12.50
C PHE A 624 18.87 12.73 12.09
N VAL A 625 19.75 12.71 13.10
CA VAL A 625 21.21 12.66 12.93
C VAL A 625 21.70 11.33 12.33
N GLN A 626 20.90 10.25 12.42
CA GLN A 626 21.28 8.91 11.98
C GLN A 626 20.15 8.23 11.19
N GLN A 627 20.48 7.73 9.99
CA GLN A 627 19.68 6.75 9.28
C GLN A 627 20.55 5.54 8.88
N SER A 628 20.19 4.39 9.43
CA SER A 628 20.71 3.07 9.10
C SER A 628 19.75 2.35 8.15
N GLY A 629 20.28 1.60 7.19
CA GLY A 629 19.42 0.84 6.30
C GLY A 629 20.15 0.12 5.18
N LYS A 630 19.40 -0.75 4.51
CA LYS A 630 19.86 -1.54 3.36
C LYS A 630 19.13 -1.14 2.08
N LEU A 631 19.81 -1.31 0.95
CA LEU A 631 19.30 -1.06 -0.39
C LEU A 631 19.36 -2.36 -1.21
N VAL A 632 18.22 -2.77 -1.76
CA VAL A 632 18.09 -3.93 -2.64
C VAL A 632 17.85 -3.44 -4.06
N TYR A 633 18.88 -3.48 -4.89
CA TYR A 633 18.73 -3.24 -6.32
C TYR A 633 18.06 -4.45 -6.98
N GLN A 634 16.98 -4.25 -7.72
CA GLN A 634 16.36 -5.24 -8.61
C GLN A 634 16.70 -4.93 -10.07
N TYR A 635 17.26 -5.94 -10.75
CA TYR A 635 17.41 -5.97 -12.21
C TYR A 635 16.51 -7.05 -12.79
N GLU A 636 15.95 -6.78 -13.98
CA GLU A 636 15.25 -7.77 -14.80
C GLU A 636 16.02 -7.99 -16.09
N LEU A 637 16.87 -9.01 -16.09
CA LEU A 637 17.68 -9.37 -17.25
C LEU A 637 16.84 -10.25 -18.17
N ILE A 638 16.37 -9.65 -19.28
CA ILE A 638 15.67 -10.38 -20.35
C ILE A 638 16.65 -11.35 -21.00
N LEU A 639 16.23 -12.59 -21.17
CA LEU A 639 17.03 -13.62 -21.83
C LEU A 639 16.81 -13.59 -23.35
N PRO A 640 17.83 -13.91 -24.17
CA PRO A 640 17.64 -14.12 -25.60
C PRO A 640 16.75 -15.35 -25.87
N GLU A 641 15.97 -15.28 -26.95
CA GLU A 641 15.13 -16.39 -27.47
C GLU A 641 15.94 -17.46 -28.20
#